data_AF-A0A975K214-F1
#
_entry.id   AF-A0A975K214-F1
#
_cell.length_a   1.000
_cell.length_b   1.000
_cell.length_c   1.000
_cell.angle_alpha   90.00
_cell.angle_beta   90.00
_cell.angle_gamma   90.00
#
_symmetry.space_group_name_H-M   'P 1'
#
loop_
_entity.id
_entity.type
_entity.pdbx_description
1 polymer ?
#
loop_
_entity_poly.entity_id
_entity_poly.type
_entity_poly.pdbx_seq_one_letter_code
_entity_poly.pdbx_strand_id
1 'polypeptide(L)'
;MSPASSSGRNTLTLATSPYLRQHADNPVHWQQWTPQALAEAAARDVPILLSIGYAACHWCHVMAHESFEDDEVAAAMNAGFVCVKVDREERPDIDAVYMNATVALTGQGGWPMTCFLTPDGRPFYCGTYYPKAAFLQLLSAVSATWRDRRGEVEEASDHIAGELRSMTSAFSGLPASGPEIAPELCDSAVAGVLRDRDAVHGGFGGAPKFPPSALLEGLLRDYERTGSAAVLDAFTHTCDAMARGGIYDQLAGGFARYSVDNAWVVPHFEKMLYDNALLLRVYAHWARRTGDSLARRVAMHTARFLLDELADGGMFTSSLDADADGREGSSYVWTPAQLNEVLGADDGRWAAEVFAVTSSGTFERGASVLQLPTDPDDRHRLERIRIALLQARLTRVQPARDDKVVTAWNGLAITALVEASVALGDPQLANAAGDCATTLLDLHVVEGRLRRASLGGVVGDSAAILEDHAMLATGLLALYQLTGDEARLTWATDLLDGALQRFADPQRRGRWFDTADDAEQLMLRPADPLDGATPSGASSISEALLVAAHLVDEVRAERYLEAVAATLDAHSTLLARAPRSAGHWLSVAEAVVCGPLQIAVACDGEQSQLLADARRLAPGGAIVIGGGAGSSALLIGRDRVAGVDAAYVCRGRVCDLPVTSAAELAAALDVPSGTE
;
A
#
# COMPACT_ATOMS: atom_id res chain seq x y z
N MET A 1 -30.07 19.85 18.02
CA MET A 1 -31.19 19.81 17.07
C MET A 1 -31.31 18.38 16.59
N SER A 2 -32.44 17.70 16.80
CA SER A 2 -32.66 16.35 16.26
C SER A 2 -32.61 16.41 14.73
N PRO A 3 -31.88 15.50 14.04
CA PRO A 3 -31.91 15.46 12.60
C PRO A 3 -33.29 14.97 12.16
N ALA A 4 -33.99 15.80 11.39
CA ALA A 4 -35.22 15.40 10.73
C ALA A 4 -34.93 14.20 9.80
N SER A 5 -35.83 13.22 9.74
CA SER A 5 -35.70 12.02 8.92
C SER A 5 -35.44 12.40 7.46
N SER A 6 -34.23 12.13 6.97
CA SER A 6 -33.76 12.42 5.61
C SER A 6 -34.19 11.38 4.58
N SER A 7 -35.24 10.58 4.86
CA SER A 7 -35.64 9.48 3.96
C SER A 7 -36.04 10.03 2.59
N GLY A 8 -35.36 9.57 1.54
CA GLY A 8 -35.67 9.92 0.15
C GLY A 8 -34.93 11.12 -0.43
N ARG A 9 -33.69 11.39 0.01
CA ARG A 9 -32.76 12.34 -0.63
C ARG A 9 -31.34 11.80 -0.63
N ASN A 10 -30.53 12.24 -1.58
CA ASN A 10 -29.08 12.04 -1.56
C ASN A 10 -28.46 12.84 -0.41
N THR A 11 -27.63 12.19 0.42
CA THR A 11 -26.98 12.81 1.59
C THR A 11 -25.46 12.88 1.48
N LEU A 12 -24.87 12.52 0.33
CA LEU A 12 -23.41 12.41 0.20
C LEU A 12 -22.66 13.74 0.23
N THR A 13 -23.34 14.88 0.06
CA THR A 13 -22.74 16.23 0.28
C THR A 13 -22.13 16.37 1.68
N LEU A 14 -22.64 15.62 2.67
CA LEU A 14 -22.20 15.68 4.07
C LEU A 14 -21.00 14.76 4.37
N ALA A 15 -20.60 13.88 3.44
CA ALA A 15 -19.51 12.93 3.67
C ALA A 15 -18.14 13.63 3.76
N THR A 16 -17.16 13.00 4.41
CA THR A 16 -15.74 13.45 4.41
C THR A 16 -14.92 12.85 3.27
N SER A 17 -15.46 11.86 2.55
CA SER A 17 -14.82 11.26 1.38
C SER A 17 -15.03 12.11 0.11
N PRO A 18 -13.95 12.45 -0.62
CA PRO A 18 -14.04 13.01 -1.96
C PRO A 18 -14.82 12.12 -2.94
N TYR A 19 -14.59 10.81 -2.91
CA TYR A 19 -15.31 9.84 -3.74
C TYR A 19 -16.82 9.92 -3.50
N LEU A 20 -17.27 9.95 -2.25
CA LEU A 20 -18.70 10.06 -1.96
C LEU A 20 -19.28 11.38 -2.44
N ARG A 21 -18.55 12.50 -2.24
CA ARG A 21 -18.99 13.83 -2.70
C ARG A 21 -19.11 13.94 -4.22
N GLN A 22 -18.32 13.19 -4.99
CA GLN A 22 -18.45 13.13 -6.45
C GLN A 22 -19.85 12.68 -6.91
N HIS A 23 -20.60 11.97 -6.06
CA HIS A 23 -21.93 11.46 -6.36
C HIS A 23 -23.06 12.20 -5.64
N ALA A 24 -22.76 13.35 -5.03
CA ALA A 24 -23.73 14.11 -4.24
C ALA A 24 -24.88 14.70 -5.07
N ASP A 25 -24.63 14.98 -6.36
CA ASP A 25 -25.62 15.57 -7.27
C ASP A 25 -26.38 14.51 -8.10
N ASN A 26 -26.06 13.23 -7.94
CA ASN A 26 -26.76 12.15 -8.63
C ASN A 26 -28.24 12.10 -8.20
N PRO A 27 -29.17 11.80 -9.14
CA PRO A 27 -30.60 11.63 -8.83
C PRO A 27 -30.90 10.42 -7.93
N VAL A 28 -29.95 9.48 -7.80
CA VAL A 28 -30.04 8.38 -6.84
C VAL A 28 -29.98 8.93 -5.40
N HIS A 29 -30.85 8.43 -4.52
CA HIS A 29 -30.88 8.76 -3.10
C HIS A 29 -29.75 8.05 -2.34
N TRP A 30 -28.51 8.35 -2.70
CA TRP A 30 -27.34 7.77 -2.06
C TRP A 30 -27.22 8.21 -0.60
N GLN A 31 -26.91 7.25 0.25
CA GLN A 31 -26.51 7.48 1.63
C GLN A 31 -25.29 6.65 2.02
N GLN A 32 -24.63 7.03 3.11
CA GLN A 32 -23.49 6.29 3.66
C GLN A 32 -23.96 5.01 4.37
N TRP A 33 -23.05 4.04 4.51
CA TRP A 33 -23.30 2.87 5.34
C TRP A 33 -23.44 3.30 6.80
N THR A 34 -24.65 3.16 7.34
CA THR A 34 -24.98 3.54 8.72
C THR A 34 -26.06 2.63 9.28
N PRO A 35 -26.16 2.46 10.61
CA PRO A 35 -27.27 1.75 11.23
C PRO A 35 -28.64 2.29 10.81
N GLN A 36 -28.73 3.59 10.53
CA GLN A 36 -29.95 4.25 10.04
C GLN A 36 -30.34 3.77 8.63
N ALA A 37 -29.37 3.59 7.73
CA ALA A 37 -29.61 3.07 6.39
C ALA A 37 -30.14 1.62 6.43
N LEU A 38 -29.58 0.78 7.30
CA LEU A 38 -30.05 -0.60 7.50
C LEU A 38 -31.46 -0.61 8.12
N ALA A 39 -31.71 0.23 9.11
CA ALA A 39 -33.03 0.38 9.73
C ALA A 39 -34.08 0.89 8.73
N GLU A 40 -33.71 1.79 7.83
CA GLU A 40 -34.58 2.27 6.75
C GLU A 40 -34.94 1.12 5.79
N ALA A 41 -33.96 0.31 5.37
CA ALA A 41 -34.19 -0.84 4.50
C ALA A 41 -35.18 -1.83 5.14
N ALA A 42 -35.02 -2.08 6.44
CA ALA A 42 -35.91 -2.94 7.21
C ALA A 42 -37.32 -2.34 7.33
N ALA A 43 -37.43 -1.04 7.59
CA ALA A 43 -38.73 -0.36 7.72
C ALA A 43 -39.50 -0.29 6.39
N ARG A 44 -38.78 -0.15 5.28
CA ARG A 44 -39.34 -0.15 3.92
C ARG A 44 -39.59 -1.54 3.35
N ASP A 45 -39.04 -2.58 3.99
CA ASP A 45 -38.99 -3.98 3.51
C ASP A 45 -38.47 -4.10 2.07
N VAL A 46 -37.34 -3.43 1.81
CA VAL A 46 -36.64 -3.46 0.52
C VAL A 46 -35.17 -3.89 0.70
N PRO A 47 -34.54 -4.47 -0.34
CA PRO A 47 -33.11 -4.76 -0.28
C PRO A 47 -32.26 -3.49 -0.20
N ILE A 48 -31.03 -3.66 0.24
CA ILE A 48 -29.97 -2.64 0.11
C ILE A 48 -29.26 -2.87 -1.22
N LEU A 49 -29.04 -1.79 -1.97
CA LEU A 49 -28.11 -1.76 -3.10
C LEU A 49 -26.83 -1.07 -2.62
N LEU A 50 -25.77 -1.84 -2.45
CA LEU A 50 -24.46 -1.37 -2.00
C LEU A 50 -23.54 -1.18 -3.22
N SER A 51 -22.99 0.03 -3.37
CA SER A 51 -21.97 0.36 -4.35
C SER A 51 -20.67 0.78 -3.66
N ILE A 52 -19.57 0.08 -3.94
CA ILE A 52 -18.25 0.37 -3.36
C ILE A 52 -17.25 0.76 -4.45
N GLY A 53 -16.47 1.82 -4.20
CA GLY A 53 -15.42 2.31 -5.09
C GLY A 53 -14.49 3.29 -4.36
N TYR A 54 -13.70 4.05 -5.13
CA TYR A 54 -12.76 5.07 -4.65
C TYR A 54 -12.56 6.14 -5.74
N ALA A 55 -11.95 7.27 -5.37
CA ALA A 55 -12.00 8.50 -6.18
C ALA A 55 -11.26 8.40 -7.53
N ALA A 56 -10.13 7.68 -7.59
CA ALA A 56 -9.30 7.53 -8.79
C ALA A 56 -9.73 6.37 -9.72
N CYS A 57 -10.85 5.71 -9.42
CA CYS A 57 -11.31 4.51 -10.13
C CYS A 57 -12.04 4.86 -11.45
N HIS A 58 -11.39 4.64 -12.60
CA HIS A 58 -11.99 4.89 -13.92
C HIS A 58 -13.36 4.20 -14.12
N TRP A 59 -13.44 2.89 -13.89
CA TRP A 59 -14.69 2.14 -14.07
C TRP A 59 -15.81 2.59 -13.12
N CYS A 60 -15.45 3.19 -11.98
CA CYS A 60 -16.42 3.75 -11.05
C CYS A 60 -17.05 5.03 -11.63
N HIS A 61 -16.27 5.86 -12.32
CA HIS A 61 -16.79 7.02 -13.06
C HIS A 61 -17.64 6.60 -14.26
N VAL A 62 -17.19 5.60 -15.03
CA VAL A 62 -17.95 5.06 -16.17
C VAL A 62 -19.33 4.57 -15.71
N MET A 63 -19.38 3.75 -14.65
CA MET A 63 -20.65 3.28 -14.07
C MET A 63 -21.54 4.45 -13.60
N ALA A 64 -20.94 5.48 -13.02
CA ALA A 64 -21.69 6.64 -12.54
C ALA A 64 -22.32 7.43 -13.68
N HIS A 65 -21.55 7.78 -14.71
CA HIS A 65 -22.03 8.51 -15.87
C HIS A 65 -23.05 7.72 -16.69
N GLU A 66 -22.82 6.41 -16.90
CA GLU A 66 -23.75 5.59 -17.70
C GLU A 66 -25.04 5.24 -16.97
N SER A 67 -24.99 5.09 -15.64
CA SER A 67 -26.11 4.54 -14.86
C SER A 67 -26.57 5.44 -13.71
N PHE A 68 -25.68 5.88 -12.83
CA PHE A 68 -26.11 6.55 -11.58
C PHE A 68 -26.54 8.01 -11.77
N GLU A 69 -26.19 8.64 -12.89
CA GLU A 69 -26.62 9.99 -13.28
C GLU A 69 -27.92 9.99 -14.10
N ASP A 70 -28.38 8.81 -14.52
CA ASP A 70 -29.56 8.67 -15.37
C ASP A 70 -30.85 8.61 -14.54
N ASP A 71 -31.83 9.46 -14.88
CA ASP A 71 -33.09 9.59 -14.13
C ASP A 71 -33.94 8.31 -14.14
N GLU A 72 -33.91 7.51 -15.22
CA GLU A 72 -34.68 6.27 -15.33
C GLU A 72 -34.11 5.20 -14.38
N VAL A 73 -32.78 5.05 -14.41
CA VAL A 73 -32.07 4.14 -13.50
C VAL A 73 -32.26 4.58 -12.05
N ALA A 74 -32.11 5.87 -11.76
CA ALA A 74 -32.28 6.40 -10.41
C ALA A 74 -33.70 6.22 -9.89
N ALA A 75 -34.74 6.42 -10.72
CA ALA A 75 -36.11 6.16 -10.32
C ALA A 75 -36.33 4.68 -9.95
N ALA A 76 -35.77 3.74 -10.72
CA ALA A 76 -35.84 2.32 -10.42
C ALA A 76 -35.11 1.96 -9.11
N MET A 77 -33.90 2.51 -8.92
CA MET A 77 -33.11 2.32 -7.71
C MET A 77 -33.82 2.87 -6.47
N ASN A 78 -34.25 4.13 -6.51
CA ASN A 78 -34.86 4.83 -5.39
C ASN A 78 -36.17 4.19 -4.94
N ALA A 79 -36.96 3.66 -5.88
CA ALA A 79 -38.21 2.97 -5.58
C ALA A 79 -37.97 1.58 -4.97
N GLY A 80 -37.02 0.82 -5.53
CA GLY A 80 -36.81 -0.59 -5.20
C GLY A 80 -35.85 -0.86 -4.04
N PHE A 81 -35.02 0.12 -3.65
CA PHE A 81 -33.86 -0.14 -2.79
C PHE A 81 -33.58 0.99 -1.81
N VAL A 82 -32.84 0.64 -0.77
CA VAL A 82 -32.01 1.60 -0.03
C VAL A 82 -30.62 1.61 -0.66
N CYS A 83 -30.24 2.75 -1.25
CA CYS A 83 -28.99 2.88 -2.01
C CYS A 83 -27.85 3.37 -1.10
N VAL A 84 -26.87 2.51 -0.86
CA VAL A 84 -25.71 2.79 -0.01
C VAL A 84 -24.46 2.89 -0.86
N LYS A 85 -23.68 3.95 -0.65
CA LYS A 85 -22.38 4.15 -1.32
C LYS A 85 -21.25 4.20 -0.29
N VAL A 86 -20.15 3.51 -0.59
CA VAL A 86 -19.01 3.34 0.31
C VAL A 86 -17.71 3.65 -0.42
N ASP A 87 -16.88 4.48 0.20
CA ASP A 87 -15.48 4.65 -0.18
C ASP A 87 -14.65 3.55 0.49
N ARG A 88 -14.04 2.67 -0.30
CA ARG A 88 -13.20 1.58 0.22
C ARG A 88 -11.98 2.09 0.99
N GLU A 89 -11.52 3.30 0.70
CA GLU A 89 -10.34 3.87 1.33
C GLU A 89 -10.66 4.38 2.74
N GLU A 90 -11.91 4.79 2.99
CA GLU A 90 -12.41 5.13 4.32
C GLU A 90 -12.98 3.92 5.08
N ARG A 91 -13.56 2.93 4.39
CA ARG A 91 -14.20 1.73 4.95
C ARG A 91 -13.71 0.43 4.28
N PRO A 92 -12.42 0.10 4.41
CA PRO A 92 -11.85 -1.13 3.85
C PRO A 92 -12.43 -2.39 4.51
N ASP A 93 -12.96 -2.26 5.72
CA ASP A 93 -13.64 -3.31 6.46
C ASP A 93 -14.91 -3.80 5.74
N ILE A 94 -15.73 -2.86 5.25
CA ILE A 94 -16.90 -3.15 4.44
C ILE A 94 -16.46 -3.72 3.08
N ASP A 95 -15.48 -3.09 2.44
CA ASP A 95 -14.92 -3.53 1.15
C ASP A 95 -14.46 -4.99 1.21
N ALA A 96 -13.67 -5.36 2.22
CA ALA A 96 -13.16 -6.73 2.37
C ALA A 96 -14.27 -7.78 2.49
N VAL A 97 -15.32 -7.51 3.29
CA VAL A 97 -16.45 -8.44 3.46
C VAL A 97 -17.16 -8.69 2.13
N TYR A 98 -17.48 -7.62 1.40
CA TYR A 98 -18.24 -7.74 0.16
C TYR A 98 -17.40 -8.14 -1.04
N MET A 99 -16.09 -7.84 -1.04
CA MET A 99 -15.15 -8.34 -2.05
C MET A 99 -15.01 -9.86 -1.93
N ASN A 100 -14.87 -10.38 -0.71
CA ASN A 100 -14.83 -11.83 -0.46
C ASN A 100 -16.14 -12.51 -0.92
N ALA A 101 -17.29 -11.87 -0.69
CA ALA A 101 -18.58 -12.38 -1.18
C ALA A 101 -18.64 -12.37 -2.71
N THR A 102 -18.12 -11.32 -3.34
CA THR A 102 -18.08 -11.18 -4.80
C THR A 102 -17.20 -12.25 -5.44
N VAL A 103 -15.99 -12.45 -4.91
CA VAL A 103 -15.06 -13.47 -5.40
C VAL A 103 -15.64 -14.88 -5.21
N ALA A 104 -16.28 -15.16 -4.07
CA ALA A 104 -16.93 -16.45 -3.83
C ALA A 104 -18.03 -16.75 -4.87
N LEU A 105 -18.82 -15.73 -5.24
CA LEU A 105 -19.93 -15.89 -6.18
C LEU A 105 -19.52 -15.89 -7.66
N THR A 106 -18.54 -15.08 -8.04
CA THR A 106 -18.21 -14.83 -9.46
C THR A 106 -16.87 -15.41 -9.89
N GLY A 107 -16.02 -15.84 -8.93
CA GLY A 107 -14.65 -16.26 -9.15
C GLY A 107 -13.64 -15.12 -9.31
N GLN A 108 -14.09 -13.86 -9.36
CA GLN A 108 -13.23 -12.69 -9.56
C GLN A 108 -13.76 -11.45 -8.81
N GLY A 109 -12.86 -10.52 -8.49
CA GLY A 109 -13.17 -9.27 -7.81
C GLY A 109 -12.95 -8.05 -8.71
N GLY A 110 -13.36 -6.89 -8.23
CA GLY A 110 -13.06 -5.62 -8.88
C GLY A 110 -13.97 -4.48 -8.45
N TRP A 111 -13.55 -3.26 -8.75
CA TRP A 111 -14.34 -2.04 -8.55
C TRP A 111 -14.77 -1.46 -9.90
N PRO A 112 -15.96 -0.82 -10.00
CA PRO A 112 -16.95 -0.64 -8.93
C PRO A 112 -17.58 -1.96 -8.54
N MET A 113 -17.81 -2.16 -7.25
CA MET A 113 -18.51 -3.33 -6.73
C MET A 113 -19.98 -3.00 -6.51
N THR A 114 -20.88 -3.86 -6.98
CA THR A 114 -22.33 -3.70 -6.91
C THR A 114 -22.94 -4.94 -6.24
N CYS A 115 -23.41 -4.78 -5.01
CA CYS A 115 -23.95 -5.85 -4.19
C CYS A 115 -25.40 -5.58 -3.80
N PHE A 116 -26.23 -6.63 -3.78
CA PHE A 116 -27.59 -6.58 -3.24
C PHE A 116 -27.66 -7.36 -1.94
N LEU A 117 -28.15 -6.70 -0.91
CA LEU A 117 -28.15 -7.21 0.46
C LEU A 117 -29.55 -7.23 1.05
N THR A 118 -29.79 -8.16 1.96
CA THR A 118 -30.91 -8.09 2.89
C THR A 118 -30.78 -6.86 3.81
N PRO A 119 -31.87 -6.37 4.45
CA PRO A 119 -31.82 -5.26 5.39
C PRO A 119 -30.86 -5.41 6.58
N ASP A 120 -30.53 -6.64 6.95
CA ASP A 120 -29.52 -6.96 7.98
C ASP A 120 -28.09 -7.07 7.41
N GLY A 121 -27.89 -6.72 6.14
CA GLY A 121 -26.58 -6.59 5.50
C GLY A 121 -26.02 -7.87 4.88
N ARG A 122 -26.80 -8.96 4.79
CA ARG A 122 -26.33 -10.21 4.16
C ARG A 122 -26.40 -10.11 2.63
N PRO A 123 -25.30 -10.36 1.89
CA PRO A 123 -25.35 -10.35 0.44
C PRO A 123 -26.15 -11.56 -0.06
N PHE A 124 -26.91 -11.38 -1.12
CA PHE A 124 -27.52 -12.49 -1.87
C PHE A 124 -27.19 -12.44 -3.37
N TYR A 125 -26.61 -11.33 -3.83
CA TYR A 125 -26.11 -11.18 -5.20
C TYR A 125 -24.98 -10.15 -5.21
N CYS A 126 -23.90 -10.46 -5.92
CA CYS A 126 -22.76 -9.58 -6.07
C CYS A 126 -22.29 -9.55 -7.53
N GLY A 127 -21.74 -8.41 -7.94
CA GLY A 127 -21.06 -8.24 -9.22
C GLY A 127 -20.23 -6.97 -9.22
N THR A 128 -19.68 -6.63 -10.38
CA THR A 128 -18.83 -5.44 -10.54
C THR A 128 -19.55 -4.36 -11.36
N TYR A 129 -19.10 -4.16 -12.59
CA TYR A 129 -19.64 -3.19 -13.54
C TYR A 129 -20.83 -3.77 -14.33
N TYR A 130 -21.88 -2.97 -14.51
CA TYR A 130 -23.03 -3.32 -15.35
C TYR A 130 -23.37 -2.16 -16.30
N PRO A 131 -23.38 -2.38 -17.63
CA PRO A 131 -23.90 -1.39 -18.56
C PRO A 131 -25.37 -1.07 -18.28
N LYS A 132 -25.80 0.18 -18.54
CA LYS A 132 -27.14 0.69 -18.21
C LYS A 132 -28.29 -0.30 -18.47
N ALA A 133 -28.36 -0.85 -19.69
CA ALA A 133 -29.46 -1.73 -20.09
C ALA A 133 -29.49 -3.04 -19.29
N ALA A 134 -28.33 -3.64 -19.02
CA ALA A 134 -28.22 -4.84 -18.19
C ALA A 134 -28.54 -4.51 -16.73
N PHE A 135 -28.14 -3.33 -16.26
CA PHE A 135 -28.40 -2.89 -14.89
C PHE A 135 -29.89 -2.71 -14.61
N LEU A 136 -30.66 -2.08 -15.52
CA LEU A 136 -32.12 -1.98 -15.40
C LEU A 136 -32.82 -3.35 -15.32
N GLN A 137 -32.36 -4.31 -16.14
CA GLN A 137 -32.87 -5.68 -16.09
C GLN A 137 -32.56 -6.35 -14.75
N LEU A 138 -31.36 -6.16 -14.23
CA LEU A 138 -30.93 -6.68 -12.94
C LEU A 138 -31.75 -6.09 -11.78
N LEU A 139 -31.94 -4.77 -11.74
CA LEU A 139 -32.75 -4.09 -10.72
C LEU A 139 -34.18 -4.64 -10.69
N SER A 140 -34.78 -4.85 -11.85
CA SER A 140 -36.13 -5.44 -11.98
C SER A 140 -36.17 -6.89 -11.50
N ALA A 141 -35.19 -7.72 -11.91
CA ALA A 141 -35.10 -9.12 -11.52
C ALA A 141 -34.90 -9.31 -10.01
N VAL A 142 -34.04 -8.49 -9.40
CA VAL A 142 -33.82 -8.49 -7.94
C VAL A 142 -35.09 -8.08 -7.21
N SER A 143 -35.74 -6.99 -7.64
CA SER A 143 -36.97 -6.51 -7.00
C SER A 143 -38.11 -7.53 -7.07
N ALA A 144 -38.27 -8.22 -8.20
CA ALA A 144 -39.26 -9.29 -8.34
C ALA A 144 -38.92 -10.50 -7.45
N THR A 145 -37.66 -10.90 -7.42
CA THR A 145 -37.20 -12.05 -6.62
C THR A 145 -37.36 -11.77 -5.12
N TRP A 146 -37.06 -10.55 -4.67
CA TRP A 146 -37.28 -10.11 -3.29
C TRP A 146 -38.75 -10.26 -2.84
N ARG A 147 -39.68 -9.78 -3.68
CA ARG A 147 -41.11 -9.74 -3.35
C ARG A 147 -41.77 -11.11 -3.47
N ASP A 148 -41.46 -11.82 -4.54
CA ASP A 148 -42.24 -12.99 -4.95
C ASP A 148 -41.57 -14.31 -4.49
N ARG A 149 -40.26 -14.28 -4.21
CA ARG A 149 -39.43 -15.47 -3.90
C ARG A 149 -38.45 -15.22 -2.74
N ARG A 150 -38.91 -14.55 -1.68
CA ARG A 150 -38.08 -14.15 -0.54
C ARG A 150 -37.32 -15.32 0.11
N GLY A 151 -37.90 -16.52 0.15
CA GLY A 151 -37.22 -17.71 0.68
C GLY A 151 -35.92 -18.04 -0.05
N GLU A 152 -35.91 -17.95 -1.39
CA GLU A 152 -34.70 -18.19 -2.20
C GLU A 152 -33.59 -17.17 -1.90
N VAL A 153 -33.97 -15.92 -1.58
CA VAL A 153 -33.02 -14.87 -1.20
C VAL A 153 -32.37 -15.17 0.15
N GLU A 154 -33.16 -15.55 1.15
CA GLU A 154 -32.63 -15.89 2.48
C GLU A 154 -31.72 -17.11 2.42
N GLU A 155 -32.08 -18.15 1.65
CA GLU A 155 -31.24 -19.33 1.44
C GLU A 155 -29.91 -18.99 0.75
N ALA A 156 -29.93 -18.14 -0.29
CA ALA A 156 -28.73 -17.66 -0.94
C ALA A 156 -27.83 -16.86 0.02
N SER A 157 -28.41 -15.97 0.82
CA SER A 157 -27.69 -15.22 1.84
C SER A 157 -27.05 -16.11 2.90
N ASP A 158 -27.77 -17.11 3.41
CA ASP A 158 -27.24 -18.03 4.41
C ASP A 158 -26.12 -18.91 3.84
N HIS A 159 -26.24 -19.30 2.58
CA HIS A 159 -25.19 -20.02 1.86
C HIS A 159 -23.91 -19.18 1.75
N ILE A 160 -24.01 -17.95 1.23
CA ILE A 160 -22.86 -17.03 1.09
C ILE A 160 -22.24 -16.73 2.45
N ALA A 161 -23.05 -16.43 3.47
CA ALA A 161 -22.56 -16.21 4.82
C ALA A 161 -21.85 -17.45 5.41
N GLY A 162 -22.35 -18.65 5.08
CA GLY A 162 -21.70 -19.92 5.42
C GLY A 162 -20.34 -20.09 4.74
N GLU A 163 -20.24 -19.75 3.45
CA GLU A 163 -18.98 -19.79 2.69
C GLU A 163 -17.97 -18.76 3.20
N LEU A 164 -18.39 -17.52 3.45
CA LEU A 164 -17.55 -16.47 4.04
C LEU A 164 -16.97 -16.91 5.38
N ARG A 165 -17.82 -17.41 6.30
CA ARG A 165 -17.36 -17.97 7.59
C ARG A 165 -16.41 -19.14 7.37
N SER A 166 -16.69 -19.97 6.37
CA SER A 166 -15.83 -21.11 6.02
C SER A 166 -14.50 -20.65 5.43
N MET A 167 -14.41 -19.54 4.70
CA MET A 167 -13.15 -18.97 4.18
C MET A 167 -12.29 -18.38 5.29
N THR A 168 -12.89 -17.59 6.20
CA THR A 168 -12.23 -17.16 7.44
C THR A 168 -11.78 -18.36 8.27
N SER A 169 -12.58 -19.43 8.26
CA SER A 169 -12.24 -20.71 8.88
C SER A 169 -11.33 -21.62 8.04
N ALA A 170 -11.11 -21.37 6.75
CA ALA A 170 -10.32 -22.24 5.86
C ALA A 170 -8.84 -21.93 6.06
N PHE A 171 -8.50 -20.67 6.34
CA PHE A 171 -7.24 -20.32 7.00
C PHE A 171 -7.10 -20.96 8.39
N SER A 172 -8.19 -21.46 8.98
CA SER A 172 -8.22 -22.21 10.26
C SER A 172 -8.27 -23.73 10.07
N GLY A 173 -8.48 -24.23 8.85
CA GLY A 173 -8.37 -25.65 8.47
C GLY A 173 -6.95 -26.03 8.05
N LEU A 174 -6.06 -25.05 7.97
CA LEU A 174 -4.62 -25.25 8.03
C LEU A 174 -4.26 -25.84 9.41
N PRO A 175 -3.23 -26.69 9.52
CA PRO A 175 -2.78 -27.19 10.81
C PRO A 175 -2.56 -26.02 11.79
N ALA A 176 -2.85 -26.26 13.07
CA ALA A 176 -2.83 -25.23 14.12
C ALA A 176 -1.48 -24.49 14.21
N SER A 177 -0.41 -25.12 13.74
CA SER A 177 0.93 -24.57 13.51
C SER A 177 1.32 -24.80 12.05
N GLY A 178 1.87 -23.78 11.38
CA GLY A 178 2.47 -23.96 10.07
C GLY A 178 3.88 -24.58 10.13
N PRO A 179 4.61 -24.65 9.01
CA PRO A 179 6.04 -24.98 9.04
C PRO A 179 6.82 -24.00 9.92
N GLU A 180 7.89 -24.47 10.54
CA GLU A 180 8.79 -23.63 11.33
C GLU A 180 9.39 -22.52 10.45
N ILE A 181 9.49 -21.30 10.99
CA ILE A 181 10.22 -20.21 10.34
C ILE A 181 11.72 -20.52 10.44
N ALA A 182 12.24 -21.05 9.34
CA ALA A 182 13.62 -21.49 9.21
C ALA A 182 14.13 -21.12 7.80
N PRO A 183 15.47 -21.06 7.58
CA PRO A 183 16.05 -20.78 6.27
C PRO A 183 15.42 -21.60 5.14
N GLU A 184 15.16 -22.88 5.39
CA GLU A 184 14.62 -23.81 4.39
C GLU A 184 13.21 -23.43 3.92
N LEU A 185 12.38 -22.85 4.79
CA LEU A 185 11.05 -22.38 4.42
C LEU A 185 11.15 -21.14 3.51
N CYS A 186 12.01 -20.18 3.87
CA CYS A 186 12.25 -18.98 3.07
C CYS A 186 12.82 -19.34 1.70
N ASP A 187 13.87 -20.18 1.66
CA ASP A 187 14.49 -20.65 0.43
C ASP A 187 13.49 -21.38 -0.48
N SER A 188 12.59 -22.19 0.11
CA SER A 188 11.54 -22.89 -0.63
C SER A 188 10.48 -21.94 -1.20
N ALA A 189 10.05 -20.95 -0.41
CA ALA A 189 9.12 -19.91 -0.82
C ALA A 189 9.68 -19.11 -2.01
N VAL A 190 10.94 -18.68 -1.91
CA VAL A 190 11.66 -17.95 -2.97
C VAL A 190 11.82 -18.82 -4.21
N ALA A 191 12.23 -20.09 -4.07
CA ALA A 191 12.30 -21.02 -5.19
C ALA A 191 10.92 -21.22 -5.87
N GLY A 192 9.82 -21.15 -5.12
CA GLY A 192 8.46 -21.12 -5.65
C GLY A 192 8.18 -19.88 -6.48
N VAL A 193 8.48 -18.70 -5.94
CA VAL A 193 8.31 -17.41 -6.62
C VAL A 193 9.10 -17.34 -7.92
N LEU A 194 10.36 -17.78 -7.92
CA LEU A 194 11.23 -17.74 -9.10
C LEU A 194 10.74 -18.63 -10.25
N ARG A 195 9.97 -19.69 -9.98
CA ARG A 195 9.36 -20.53 -11.03
C ARG A 195 8.26 -19.81 -11.79
N ASP A 196 7.57 -18.88 -11.15
CA ASP A 196 6.44 -18.13 -11.70
C ASP A 196 6.87 -16.80 -12.35
N ARG A 197 8.18 -16.52 -12.42
CA ARG A 197 8.71 -15.27 -12.97
C ARG A 197 8.45 -15.16 -14.47
N ASP A 198 8.06 -13.97 -14.90
CA ASP A 198 8.02 -13.60 -16.31
C ASP A 198 9.43 -13.26 -16.79
N ALA A 199 10.10 -14.22 -17.43
CA ALA A 199 11.47 -14.07 -17.90
C ALA A 199 11.59 -13.20 -19.17
N VAL A 200 10.47 -12.79 -19.79
CA VAL A 200 10.46 -11.97 -21.01
C VAL A 200 10.26 -10.50 -20.66
N HIS A 201 9.28 -10.22 -19.78
CA HIS A 201 8.88 -8.85 -19.46
C HIS A 201 9.17 -8.43 -18.01
N GLY A 202 9.77 -9.29 -17.19
CA GLY A 202 10.05 -9.03 -15.77
C GLY A 202 8.78 -9.01 -14.91
N GLY A 203 8.86 -9.33 -13.62
CA GLY A 203 7.70 -9.46 -12.74
C GLY A 203 7.07 -10.84 -12.75
N PHE A 204 5.80 -10.93 -12.35
CA PHE A 204 5.12 -12.21 -12.09
C PHE A 204 3.68 -12.18 -12.60
N GLY A 205 3.18 -13.35 -13.03
CA GLY A 205 1.82 -13.49 -13.53
C GLY A 205 1.61 -12.94 -14.95
N GLY A 206 0.35 -12.85 -15.36
CA GLY A 206 -0.08 -12.30 -16.65
C GLY A 206 -0.75 -10.93 -16.51
N ALA A 207 -1.58 -10.58 -17.50
CA ALA A 207 -2.22 -9.28 -17.61
C ALA A 207 -3.61 -9.32 -16.95
N PRO A 208 -4.03 -8.26 -16.23
CA PRO A 208 -3.26 -7.07 -15.86
C PRO A 208 -2.14 -7.35 -14.85
N LYS A 209 -1.09 -6.54 -14.86
CA LYS A 209 0.14 -6.73 -14.08
C LYS A 209 0.36 -5.61 -13.06
N PHE A 210 0.45 -6.00 -11.79
CA PHE A 210 0.64 -5.09 -10.66
C PHE A 210 2.09 -5.10 -10.17
N PRO A 211 2.66 -3.95 -9.76
CA PRO A 211 3.96 -3.90 -9.09
C PRO A 211 3.98 -4.79 -7.84
N PRO A 212 4.86 -5.80 -7.77
CA PRO A 212 4.89 -6.75 -6.65
C PRO A 212 5.78 -6.23 -5.50
N SER A 213 5.55 -4.99 -5.05
CA SER A 213 6.49 -4.24 -4.19
C SER A 213 6.86 -4.98 -2.89
N ALA A 214 5.89 -5.53 -2.17
CA ALA A 214 6.14 -6.31 -0.96
C ALA A 214 6.97 -7.58 -1.22
N LEU A 215 6.71 -8.25 -2.35
CA LEU A 215 7.48 -9.42 -2.76
C LEU A 215 8.91 -9.05 -3.18
N LEU A 216 9.10 -7.90 -3.84
CA LEU A 216 10.42 -7.40 -4.20
C LEU A 216 11.28 -7.10 -2.97
N GLU A 217 10.72 -6.49 -1.92
CA GLU A 217 11.42 -6.37 -0.63
C GLU A 217 11.80 -7.74 -0.06
N GLY A 218 10.88 -8.71 -0.04
CA GLY A 218 11.15 -10.07 0.44
C GLY A 218 12.26 -10.78 -0.35
N LEU A 219 12.29 -10.63 -1.68
CA LEU A 219 13.37 -11.15 -2.53
C LEU A 219 14.71 -10.46 -2.28
N LEU A 220 14.70 -9.15 -2.02
CA LEU A 220 15.91 -8.42 -1.70
C LEU A 220 16.49 -8.86 -0.34
N ARG A 221 15.62 -9.13 0.65
CA ARG A 221 16.01 -9.69 1.96
C ARG A 221 16.63 -11.08 1.82
N ASP A 222 16.02 -11.95 1.02
CA ASP A 222 16.60 -13.26 0.71
C ASP A 222 17.98 -13.11 0.04
N TYR A 223 18.13 -12.20 -0.93
CA TYR A 223 19.43 -11.92 -1.54
C TYR A 223 20.46 -11.42 -0.52
N GLU A 224 20.07 -10.55 0.41
CA GLU A 224 20.94 -10.06 1.48
C GLU A 224 21.44 -11.20 2.38
N ARG A 225 20.60 -12.21 2.66
CA ARG A 225 20.98 -13.40 3.44
C ARG A 225 21.82 -14.40 2.64
N THR A 226 21.44 -14.68 1.38
CA THR A 226 21.95 -15.83 0.63
C THR A 226 23.03 -15.48 -0.38
N GLY A 227 23.10 -14.23 -0.85
CA GLY A 227 23.91 -13.81 -1.98
C GLY A 227 23.48 -14.42 -3.32
N SER A 228 22.26 -14.95 -3.43
CA SER A 228 21.78 -15.67 -4.62
C SER A 228 21.69 -14.77 -5.86
N ALA A 229 22.57 -15.02 -6.84
CA ALA A 229 22.57 -14.28 -8.11
C ALA A 229 21.26 -14.46 -8.90
N ALA A 230 20.58 -15.61 -8.79
CA ALA A 230 19.31 -15.85 -9.46
C ALA A 230 18.17 -15.01 -8.89
N VAL A 231 18.20 -14.75 -7.57
CA VAL A 231 17.23 -13.89 -6.89
C VAL A 231 17.48 -12.45 -7.26
N LEU A 232 18.74 -12.00 -7.22
CA LEU A 232 19.11 -10.66 -7.66
C LEU A 232 18.70 -10.42 -9.12
N ASP A 233 18.99 -11.34 -10.04
CA ASP A 233 18.59 -11.25 -11.45
C ASP A 233 17.07 -11.07 -11.62
N ALA A 234 16.26 -11.88 -10.92
CA ALA A 234 14.80 -11.77 -10.98
C ALA A 234 14.30 -10.44 -10.41
N PHE A 235 14.88 -9.98 -9.30
CA PHE A 235 14.59 -8.68 -8.70
C PHE A 235 14.95 -7.53 -9.65
N THR A 236 16.19 -7.49 -10.14
CA THR A 236 16.68 -6.41 -11.00
C THR A 236 15.94 -6.38 -12.33
N HIS A 237 15.66 -7.53 -12.94
CA HIS A 237 14.92 -7.58 -14.20
C HIS A 237 13.50 -7.04 -14.05
N THR A 238 12.83 -7.35 -12.93
CA THR A 238 11.50 -6.81 -12.62
C THR A 238 11.53 -5.30 -12.42
N CYS A 239 12.44 -4.80 -11.57
CA CYS A 239 12.57 -3.37 -11.29
C CYS A 239 13.00 -2.58 -12.53
N ASP A 240 13.91 -3.10 -13.35
CA ASP A 240 14.35 -2.48 -14.60
C ASP A 240 13.19 -2.41 -15.61
N ALA A 241 12.44 -3.51 -15.80
CA ALA A 241 11.29 -3.54 -16.71
C ALA A 241 10.19 -2.54 -16.33
N MET A 242 9.84 -2.44 -15.04
CA MET A 242 8.86 -1.44 -14.58
C MET A 242 9.35 -0.01 -14.80
N ALA A 243 10.62 0.28 -14.46
CA ALA A 243 11.19 1.62 -14.59
C ALA A 243 11.37 2.07 -16.05
N ARG A 244 11.52 1.13 -16.99
CA ARG A 244 11.65 1.41 -18.42
C ARG A 244 10.32 1.36 -19.18
N GLY A 245 9.30 0.74 -18.60
CA GLY A 245 7.95 0.67 -19.15
C GLY A 245 7.21 2.01 -19.07
N GLY A 246 5.98 2.00 -19.57
CA GLY A 246 5.06 3.13 -19.49
C GLY A 246 4.31 3.21 -18.15
N ILE A 247 4.41 2.19 -17.28
CA ILE A 247 3.91 2.27 -15.89
C ILE A 247 4.65 3.31 -15.06
N TYR A 248 5.93 3.56 -15.35
CA TYR A 248 6.72 4.63 -14.75
C TYR A 248 6.64 5.89 -15.60
N ASP A 249 6.28 7.02 -15.00
CA ASP A 249 6.21 8.29 -15.71
C ASP A 249 7.62 8.81 -16.03
N GLN A 250 8.01 8.64 -17.29
CA GLN A 250 9.34 9.01 -17.81
C GLN A 250 9.63 10.52 -17.73
N LEU A 251 8.62 11.37 -17.51
CA LEU A 251 8.78 12.82 -17.43
C LEU A 251 8.87 13.34 -16.00
N ALA A 252 7.98 12.94 -15.09
CA ALA A 252 7.95 13.45 -13.71
C ALA A 252 8.29 12.42 -12.64
N GLY A 253 8.44 11.14 -13.00
CA GLY A 253 8.53 10.07 -12.03
C GLY A 253 7.19 9.71 -11.39
N GLY A 254 7.27 8.79 -10.45
CA GLY A 254 6.11 8.10 -9.90
C GLY A 254 5.57 7.03 -10.85
N PHE A 255 4.93 6.04 -10.26
CA PHE A 255 4.35 4.88 -10.91
C PHE A 255 2.84 4.99 -10.93
N ALA A 256 2.26 4.59 -12.05
CA ALA A 256 0.86 4.23 -12.13
C ALA A 256 0.62 2.89 -11.43
N ARG A 257 -0.61 2.64 -10.99
CA ARG A 257 -0.93 1.50 -10.11
C ARG A 257 -0.67 0.15 -10.76
N TYR A 258 -1.03 -0.03 -12.02
CA TYR A 258 -0.83 -1.30 -12.73
C TYR A 258 -0.84 -1.13 -14.25
N SER A 259 -0.30 -2.13 -14.94
CA SER A 259 -0.28 -2.23 -16.40
C SER A 259 -1.40 -3.13 -16.90
N VAL A 260 -2.12 -2.73 -17.94
CA VAL A 260 -3.14 -3.58 -18.59
C VAL A 260 -2.52 -4.69 -19.42
N ASP A 261 -1.24 -4.55 -19.80
CA ASP A 261 -0.48 -5.54 -20.53
C ASP A 261 0.69 -6.11 -19.72
N ASN A 262 1.25 -7.22 -20.19
CA ASN A 262 2.35 -7.93 -19.52
C ASN A 262 3.70 -7.21 -19.61
N ALA A 263 3.87 -6.33 -20.59
CA ALA A 263 5.13 -5.68 -20.94
C ALA A 263 5.33 -4.33 -20.22
N TRP A 264 4.45 -3.99 -19.28
CA TRP A 264 4.48 -2.75 -18.50
C TRP A 264 4.31 -1.48 -19.35
N VAL A 265 3.65 -1.57 -20.51
CA VAL A 265 3.59 -0.48 -21.49
C VAL A 265 2.42 0.47 -21.24
N VAL A 266 1.21 -0.06 -21.09
CA VAL A 266 -0.02 0.72 -20.97
C VAL A 266 -0.53 0.62 -19.53
N PRO A 267 -0.45 1.69 -18.73
CA PRO A 267 -0.99 1.69 -17.38
C PRO A 267 -2.50 1.98 -17.37
N HIS A 268 -3.15 1.63 -16.26
CA HIS A 268 -4.24 2.47 -15.74
C HIS A 268 -3.61 3.64 -14.99
N PHE A 269 -3.83 4.86 -15.46
CA PHE A 269 -2.98 6.02 -15.16
C PHE A 269 -3.12 6.58 -13.73
N GLU A 270 -3.95 5.95 -12.89
CA GLU A 270 -4.06 6.27 -11.47
C GLU A 270 -2.69 6.11 -10.78
N LYS A 271 -2.31 7.09 -9.96
CA LYS A 271 -1.06 7.05 -9.17
C LYS A 271 -1.40 7.14 -7.70
N MET A 272 -1.16 6.06 -6.96
CA MET A 272 -1.51 5.96 -5.55
C MET A 272 -0.30 6.25 -4.66
N LEU A 273 -0.54 6.86 -3.50
CA LEU A 273 0.50 7.13 -2.50
C LEU A 273 1.18 5.84 -2.03
N TYR A 274 0.41 4.81 -1.70
CA TYR A 274 0.95 3.56 -1.15
C TYR A 274 1.84 2.82 -2.17
N ASP A 275 1.45 2.76 -3.46
CA ASP A 275 2.26 2.12 -4.50
C ASP A 275 3.61 2.82 -4.65
N ASN A 276 3.58 4.15 -4.68
CA ASN A 276 4.78 4.98 -4.84
C ASN A 276 5.66 4.99 -3.59
N ALA A 277 5.09 4.95 -2.38
CA ALA A 277 5.84 4.79 -1.15
C ALA A 277 6.55 3.43 -1.10
N LEU A 278 5.84 2.34 -1.41
CA LEU A 278 6.41 0.99 -1.42
C LEU A 278 7.49 0.84 -2.50
N LEU A 279 7.28 1.38 -3.70
CA LEU A 279 8.28 1.35 -4.76
C LEU A 279 9.48 2.27 -4.46
N LEU A 280 9.26 3.44 -3.86
CA LEU A 280 10.37 4.28 -3.37
C LEU A 280 11.27 3.48 -2.42
N ARG A 281 10.68 2.73 -1.48
CA ARG A 281 11.40 1.84 -0.57
C ARG A 281 12.24 0.81 -1.33
N VAL A 282 11.62 0.08 -2.27
CA VAL A 282 12.28 -0.96 -3.10
C VAL A 282 13.47 -0.40 -3.87
N TYR A 283 13.28 0.70 -4.60
CA TYR A 283 14.36 1.29 -5.41
C TYR A 283 15.44 1.95 -4.55
N ALA A 284 15.09 2.52 -3.39
CA ALA A 284 16.07 3.05 -2.44
C ALA A 284 16.95 1.93 -1.86
N HIS A 285 16.36 0.81 -1.45
CA HIS A 285 17.11 -0.35 -0.99
C HIS A 285 17.96 -0.97 -2.09
N TRP A 286 17.44 -1.07 -3.32
CA TRP A 286 18.24 -1.53 -4.45
C TRP A 286 19.45 -0.61 -4.66
N ALA A 287 19.25 0.70 -4.74
CA ALA A 287 20.31 1.67 -4.91
C ALA A 287 21.37 1.60 -3.79
N ARG A 288 20.93 1.46 -2.53
CA ARG A 288 21.81 1.31 -1.37
C ARG A 288 22.63 0.03 -1.45
N ARG A 289 22.03 -1.08 -1.92
CA ARG A 289 22.67 -2.40 -1.89
C ARG A 289 23.63 -2.65 -3.04
N THR A 290 23.35 -2.11 -4.24
CA THR A 290 24.13 -2.41 -5.45
C THR A 290 24.85 -1.20 -6.03
N GLY A 291 24.50 0.02 -5.61
CA GLY A 291 24.96 1.25 -6.25
C GLY A 291 24.37 1.50 -7.64
N ASP A 292 23.31 0.77 -8.02
CA ASP A 292 22.73 0.85 -9.36
C ASP A 292 22.20 2.26 -9.68
N SER A 293 22.63 2.80 -10.82
CA SER A 293 22.31 4.18 -11.22
C SER A 293 20.86 4.38 -11.68
N LEU A 294 20.23 3.34 -12.25
CA LEU A 294 18.80 3.37 -12.58
C LEU A 294 18.00 3.38 -11.27
N ALA A 295 18.34 2.52 -10.33
CA ALA A 295 17.70 2.46 -9.02
C ALA A 295 17.74 3.81 -8.31
N ARG A 296 18.93 4.44 -8.25
CA ARG A 296 19.11 5.76 -7.65
C ARG A 296 18.26 6.83 -8.34
N ARG A 297 18.21 6.83 -9.68
CA ARG A 297 17.40 7.76 -10.47
C ARG A 297 15.91 7.61 -10.16
N VAL A 298 15.41 6.38 -10.19
CA VAL A 298 13.99 6.07 -9.98
C VAL A 298 13.57 6.39 -8.55
N ALA A 299 14.39 6.04 -7.54
CA ALA A 299 14.13 6.40 -6.15
C ALA A 299 14.06 7.93 -5.98
N MET A 300 15.03 8.67 -6.51
CA MET A 300 15.03 10.14 -6.44
C MET A 300 13.81 10.77 -7.12
N HIS A 301 13.43 10.30 -8.31
CA HIS A 301 12.27 10.83 -9.03
C HIS A 301 10.95 10.47 -8.34
N THR A 302 10.86 9.28 -7.76
CA THR A 302 9.65 8.85 -7.03
C THR A 302 9.51 9.63 -5.72
N ALA A 303 10.61 9.87 -5.00
CA ALA A 303 10.59 10.74 -3.82
C ALA A 303 10.15 12.17 -4.17
N ARG A 304 10.66 12.73 -5.28
CA ARG A 304 10.22 14.03 -5.78
C ARG A 304 8.76 14.04 -6.18
N PHE A 305 8.26 13.00 -6.85
CA PHE A 305 6.84 12.86 -7.15
C PHE A 305 5.97 12.94 -5.88
N LEU A 306 6.35 12.23 -4.81
CA LEU A 306 5.62 12.32 -3.53
C LEU A 306 5.62 13.75 -2.97
N LEU A 307 6.76 14.44 -3.00
CA LEU A 307 6.90 15.79 -2.46
C LEU A 307 6.24 16.88 -3.31
N ASP A 308 6.31 16.75 -4.64
CA ASP A 308 5.87 17.79 -5.57
C ASP A 308 4.38 17.65 -5.91
N GLU A 309 3.85 16.43 -6.01
CA GLU A 309 2.49 16.17 -6.49
C GLU A 309 1.52 15.74 -5.38
N LEU A 310 2.00 15.00 -4.37
CA LEU A 310 1.16 14.41 -3.32
C LEU A 310 1.30 15.06 -1.94
N ALA A 311 2.27 15.95 -1.72
CA ALA A 311 2.37 16.65 -0.44
C ALA A 311 1.29 17.73 -0.32
N ASP A 312 0.63 17.80 0.85
CA ASP A 312 -0.27 18.89 1.22
C ASP A 312 -0.32 19.06 2.74
N GLY A 313 -0.23 20.32 3.20
CA GLY A 313 -0.36 20.65 4.62
C GLY A 313 0.64 19.94 5.55
N GLY A 314 1.81 19.51 5.06
CA GLY A 314 2.80 18.74 5.82
C GLY A 314 2.55 17.22 5.85
N MET A 315 1.51 16.72 5.18
CA MET A 315 1.19 15.29 5.03
C MET A 315 1.15 14.93 3.53
N PHE A 316 0.73 13.70 3.20
CA PHE A 316 0.56 13.23 1.83
C PHE A 316 -0.88 12.81 1.52
N THR A 317 -1.37 13.27 0.38
CA THR A 317 -2.69 12.97 -0.18
C THR A 317 -2.72 11.60 -0.86
N SER A 318 -3.92 11.07 -1.08
CA SER A 318 -4.18 9.67 -1.44
C SER A 318 -3.71 9.28 -2.83
N SER A 319 -4.03 10.07 -3.85
CA SER A 319 -3.78 9.68 -5.24
C SER A 319 -3.93 10.81 -6.25
N LEU A 320 -3.47 10.56 -7.48
CA LEU A 320 -3.92 11.24 -8.70
C LEU A 320 -4.86 10.32 -9.48
N ASP A 321 -5.92 10.91 -10.04
CA ASP A 321 -6.90 10.24 -10.88
C ASP A 321 -6.26 9.66 -12.16
N ALA A 322 -6.86 8.60 -12.71
CA ALA A 322 -6.50 8.08 -14.03
C ALA A 322 -6.97 9.01 -15.15
N ASP A 323 -8.09 9.71 -14.93
CA ASP A 323 -8.74 10.55 -15.92
C ASP A 323 -8.32 12.03 -15.82
N ALA A 324 -8.14 12.66 -16.97
CA ALA A 324 -8.08 14.11 -17.12
C ALA A 324 -9.06 14.54 -18.22
N ASP A 325 -10.00 15.44 -17.87
CA ASP A 325 -11.12 15.84 -18.75
C ASP A 325 -12.01 14.65 -19.19
N GLY A 326 -12.29 13.71 -18.27
CA GLY A 326 -13.07 12.50 -18.52
C GLY A 326 -12.44 11.55 -19.54
N ARG A 327 -11.11 11.61 -19.67
CA ARG A 327 -10.33 10.75 -20.58
C ARG A 327 -9.11 10.22 -19.84
N GLU A 328 -9.08 8.92 -19.66
CA GLU A 328 -7.95 8.20 -19.08
C GLU A 328 -6.64 8.53 -19.82
N GLY A 329 -5.59 8.85 -19.07
CA GLY A 329 -4.24 9.00 -19.60
C GLY A 329 -3.97 10.21 -20.51
N SER A 330 -4.96 11.09 -20.72
CA SER A 330 -4.89 12.14 -21.75
C SER A 330 -3.75 13.16 -21.52
N SER A 331 -3.35 13.39 -20.27
CA SER A 331 -2.17 14.21 -19.92
C SER A 331 -0.84 13.51 -20.22
N TYR A 332 -0.81 12.18 -20.20
CA TYR A 332 0.43 11.38 -20.20
C TYR A 332 0.88 10.89 -21.58
N VAL A 333 -0.04 10.75 -22.55
CA VAL A 333 0.26 10.19 -23.87
C VAL A 333 0.66 11.23 -24.93
N TRP A 334 1.45 10.80 -25.91
CA TRP A 334 2.01 11.68 -26.94
C TRP A 334 1.95 11.07 -28.33
N THR A 335 1.79 11.92 -29.34
CA THR A 335 1.93 11.57 -30.76
C THR A 335 3.23 12.14 -31.33
N PRO A 336 3.77 11.59 -32.43
CA PRO A 336 4.95 12.18 -33.09
C PRO A 336 4.74 13.64 -33.51
N ALA A 337 3.51 14.02 -33.87
CA ALA A 337 3.17 15.39 -34.22
C ALA A 337 3.31 16.35 -33.02
N GLN A 338 2.80 15.96 -31.86
CA GLN A 338 2.91 16.76 -30.62
C GLN A 338 4.36 16.88 -30.15
N LEU A 339 5.18 15.82 -30.29
CA LEU A 339 6.61 15.90 -29.99
C LEU A 339 7.31 16.93 -30.88
N ASN A 340 7.04 16.92 -32.19
CA ASN A 340 7.61 17.89 -33.12
C ASN A 340 7.12 19.33 -32.87
N GLU A 341 5.87 19.50 -32.41
CA GLU A 341 5.32 20.81 -32.06
C GLU A 341 6.05 21.43 -30.86
N VAL A 342 6.31 20.64 -29.82
CA VAL A 342 6.99 21.10 -28.60
C VAL A 342 8.49 21.27 -28.80
N LEU A 343 9.13 20.32 -29.48
CA LEU A 343 10.59 20.20 -29.52
C LEU A 343 11.22 20.68 -30.83
N GLY A 344 10.40 20.91 -31.86
CA GLY A 344 10.88 21.05 -33.24
C GLY A 344 11.21 19.70 -33.88
N ALA A 345 11.43 19.71 -35.20
CA ALA A 345 11.50 18.48 -35.98
C ALA A 345 12.68 17.56 -35.65
N ASP A 346 13.82 18.11 -35.21
CA ASP A 346 15.00 17.29 -34.90
C ASP A 346 14.90 16.62 -33.52
N ASP A 347 14.74 17.41 -32.46
CA ASP A 347 14.53 16.90 -31.10
C ASP A 347 13.24 16.06 -31.01
N GLY A 348 12.19 16.39 -31.79
CA GLY A 348 10.94 15.63 -31.84
C GLY A 348 11.10 14.23 -32.43
N ARG A 349 11.84 14.07 -33.53
CA ARG A 349 12.16 12.73 -34.08
C ARG A 349 13.03 11.93 -33.14
N TRP A 350 14.04 12.56 -32.55
CA TRP A 350 14.92 11.90 -31.58
C TRP A 350 14.13 11.44 -30.34
N ALA A 351 13.25 12.30 -29.81
CA ALA A 351 12.39 11.95 -28.68
C ALA A 351 11.41 10.82 -29.03
N ALA A 352 10.89 10.77 -30.26
CA ALA A 352 10.00 9.70 -30.68
C ALA A 352 10.70 8.34 -30.68
N GLU A 353 11.97 8.28 -31.11
CA GLU A 353 12.78 7.06 -31.06
C GLU A 353 13.11 6.67 -29.62
N VAL A 354 13.61 7.62 -28.81
CA VAL A 354 14.01 7.38 -27.42
C VAL A 354 12.84 6.96 -26.54
N PHE A 355 11.68 7.60 -26.71
CA PHE A 355 10.49 7.32 -25.89
C PHE A 355 9.52 6.28 -26.48
N ALA A 356 9.90 5.61 -27.57
CA ALA A 356 9.09 4.63 -28.29
C ALA A 356 7.70 5.17 -28.75
N VAL A 357 7.66 6.42 -29.22
CA VAL A 357 6.43 7.05 -29.75
C VAL A 357 6.31 6.78 -31.24
N THR A 358 5.24 6.08 -31.63
CA THR A 358 5.02 5.63 -33.01
C THR A 358 3.77 6.26 -33.62
N SER A 359 3.61 6.17 -34.95
CA SER A 359 2.40 6.66 -35.63
C SER A 359 1.19 5.74 -35.44
N SER A 360 1.40 4.45 -35.13
CA SER A 360 0.31 3.54 -34.76
C SER A 360 -0.18 3.77 -33.34
N GLY A 361 0.67 4.34 -32.48
CA GLY A 361 0.42 4.45 -31.05
C GLY A 361 0.62 3.12 -30.32
N THR A 362 0.79 3.21 -28.99
CA THR A 362 0.60 2.09 -28.05
C THR A 362 -0.69 2.23 -27.25
N PHE A 363 -1.36 3.37 -27.37
CA PHE A 363 -2.60 3.73 -26.69
C PHE A 363 -3.62 4.28 -27.70
N GLU A 364 -4.80 4.63 -27.21
CA GLU A 364 -5.91 5.11 -28.02
C GLU A 364 -5.53 6.30 -28.92
N ARG A 365 -6.27 6.43 -30.03
CA ARG A 365 -6.19 7.58 -30.96
C ARG A 365 -4.80 7.80 -31.55
N GLY A 366 -4.00 6.74 -31.66
CA GLY A 366 -2.65 6.78 -32.25
C GLY A 366 -1.60 7.46 -31.35
N ALA A 367 -1.90 7.63 -30.06
CA ALA A 367 -0.95 8.14 -29.09
C ALA A 367 -0.12 6.99 -28.48
N SER A 368 1.06 7.30 -27.97
CA SER A 368 1.92 6.37 -27.26
C SER A 368 2.10 6.80 -25.81
N VAL A 369 2.12 5.80 -24.92
CA VAL A 369 2.67 5.96 -23.57
C VAL A 369 4.18 6.01 -23.70
N LEU A 370 4.81 6.99 -23.04
CA LEU A 370 6.26 7.14 -23.08
C LEU A 370 6.92 6.00 -22.32
N GLN A 371 7.87 5.33 -22.98
CA GLN A 371 8.74 4.31 -22.38
C GLN A 371 10.18 4.80 -22.44
N LEU A 372 11.12 4.23 -21.69
CA LEU A 372 12.55 4.50 -21.88
C LEU A 372 13.33 3.18 -21.94
N PRO A 373 13.22 2.43 -23.06
CA PRO A 373 13.79 1.08 -23.16
C PRO A 373 15.31 1.05 -22.98
N THR A 374 15.99 2.13 -23.36
CA THR A 374 17.44 2.26 -23.21
C THR A 374 17.79 3.69 -22.81
N ASP A 375 18.81 3.85 -21.96
CA ASP A 375 19.36 5.16 -21.66
C ASP A 375 20.14 5.69 -22.87
N PRO A 376 19.81 6.87 -23.43
CA PRO A 376 20.56 7.44 -24.54
C PRO A 376 21.92 7.97 -24.09
N ASP A 377 22.89 7.96 -25.01
CA ASP A 377 24.25 8.47 -24.77
C ASP A 377 24.25 9.98 -24.42
N ASP A 378 23.39 10.76 -25.09
CA ASP A 378 23.27 12.20 -24.85
C ASP A 378 22.29 12.51 -23.70
N ARG A 379 22.78 12.33 -22.48
CA ARG A 379 22.02 12.61 -21.24
C ARG A 379 21.60 14.07 -21.11
N HIS A 380 22.39 15.01 -21.63
CA HIS A 380 22.05 16.43 -21.58
C HIS A 380 20.87 16.76 -22.51
N ARG A 381 20.84 16.17 -23.71
CA ARG A 381 19.70 16.27 -24.62
C ARG A 381 18.45 15.62 -24.03
N LEU A 382 18.57 14.42 -23.45
CA LEU A 382 17.47 13.75 -22.76
C LEU A 382 16.84 14.66 -21.70
N GLU A 383 17.65 15.21 -20.80
CA GLU A 383 17.14 16.02 -19.69
C GLU A 383 16.47 17.30 -20.17
N ARG A 384 17.05 17.97 -21.17
CA ARG A 384 16.47 19.18 -21.78
C ARG A 384 15.12 18.88 -22.46
N ILE A 385 15.00 17.74 -23.14
CA ILE A 385 13.76 17.28 -23.76
C ILE A 385 12.73 16.88 -22.71
N ARG A 386 13.13 16.14 -21.68
CA ARG A 386 12.27 15.74 -20.55
C ARG A 386 11.62 16.97 -19.91
N ILE A 387 12.43 18.00 -19.60
CA ILE A 387 11.94 19.26 -19.04
C ILE A 387 10.96 19.94 -19.99
N ALA A 388 11.30 20.07 -21.28
CA ALA A 388 10.42 20.72 -22.26
C ALA A 388 9.07 20.01 -22.42
N LEU A 389 9.07 18.67 -22.48
CA LEU A 389 7.85 17.87 -22.55
C LEU A 389 7.04 17.94 -21.25
N LEU A 390 7.70 17.94 -20.08
CA LEU A 390 7.02 18.12 -18.80
C LEU A 390 6.34 19.49 -18.73
N GLN A 391 7.02 20.57 -19.13
CA GLN A 391 6.41 21.90 -19.18
C GLN A 391 5.22 21.96 -20.14
N ALA A 392 5.33 21.34 -21.30
CA ALA A 392 4.21 21.23 -22.23
C ALA A 392 3.08 20.32 -21.72
N ARG A 393 3.39 19.32 -20.88
CA ARG A 393 2.36 18.51 -20.20
C ARG A 393 1.59 19.33 -19.20
N LEU A 394 2.26 20.16 -18.40
CA LEU A 394 1.65 20.96 -17.33
C LEU A 394 0.66 22.03 -17.86
N THR A 395 0.67 22.34 -19.17
CA THR A 395 -0.35 23.21 -19.78
C THR A 395 -1.62 22.46 -20.22
N ARG A 396 -1.60 21.11 -20.21
CA ARG A 396 -2.78 20.27 -20.42
C ARG A 396 -3.63 20.23 -19.16
N VAL A 397 -4.88 19.79 -19.29
CA VAL A 397 -5.70 19.41 -18.13
C VAL A 397 -4.97 18.30 -17.37
N GLN A 398 -4.73 18.52 -16.08
CA GLN A 398 -4.11 17.53 -15.21
C GLN A 398 -5.17 16.65 -14.54
N PRO A 399 -4.82 15.40 -14.18
CA PRO A 399 -5.71 14.58 -13.37
C PRO A 399 -6.03 15.26 -12.04
N ALA A 400 -7.24 15.01 -11.54
CA ALA A 400 -7.64 15.48 -10.21
C ALA A 400 -6.82 14.76 -9.13
N ARG A 401 -6.56 15.46 -8.02
CA ARG A 401 -5.93 14.88 -6.84
C ARG A 401 -7.02 14.47 -5.84
N ASP A 402 -6.93 13.25 -5.31
CA ASP A 402 -7.70 12.88 -4.11
C ASP A 402 -6.94 13.41 -2.88
N ASP A 403 -7.37 14.57 -2.39
CA ASP A 403 -6.79 15.27 -1.24
C ASP A 403 -7.01 14.53 0.11
N LYS A 404 -7.66 13.35 0.11
CA LYS A 404 -7.82 12.54 1.32
C LYS A 404 -6.46 12.13 1.87
N VAL A 405 -6.27 12.27 3.18
CA VAL A 405 -5.08 11.78 3.90
C VAL A 405 -5.46 10.49 4.62
N VAL A 406 -4.78 9.39 4.32
CA VAL A 406 -5.00 8.08 4.95
C VAL A 406 -3.81 7.72 5.85
N THR A 407 -4.09 7.31 7.09
CA THR A 407 -3.07 7.06 8.12
C THR A 407 -2.07 5.98 7.71
N ALA A 408 -2.55 4.80 7.33
CA ALA A 408 -1.69 3.70 6.88
C ALA A 408 -0.73 4.11 5.76
N TRP A 409 -1.24 4.84 4.76
CA TRP A 409 -0.47 5.23 3.58
C TRP A 409 0.57 6.30 3.88
N ASN A 410 0.26 7.23 4.78
CA ASN A 410 1.24 8.17 5.30
C ASN A 410 2.30 7.46 6.15
N GLY A 411 1.93 6.42 6.92
CA GLY A 411 2.90 5.56 7.63
C GLY A 411 3.90 4.87 6.68
N LEU A 412 3.41 4.34 5.54
CA LEU A 412 4.26 3.80 4.47
C LEU A 412 5.17 4.88 3.87
N ALA A 413 4.63 6.07 3.58
CA ALA A 413 5.39 7.19 3.02
C ALA A 413 6.50 7.66 3.99
N ILE A 414 6.20 7.78 5.29
CA ILE A 414 7.18 8.12 6.33
C ILE A 414 8.33 7.10 6.32
N THR A 415 8.00 5.80 6.34
CA THR A 415 9.01 4.73 6.32
C THR A 415 9.89 4.83 5.07
N ALA A 416 9.27 4.95 3.89
CA ALA A 416 9.97 5.02 2.62
C ALA A 416 10.87 6.26 2.50
N LEU A 417 10.41 7.43 2.96
CA LEU A 417 11.17 8.68 2.94
C LEU A 417 12.37 8.64 3.90
N VAL A 418 12.20 8.06 5.10
CA VAL A 418 13.31 7.86 6.04
C VAL A 418 14.38 6.95 5.44
N GLU A 419 14.00 5.79 4.91
CA GLU A 419 14.96 4.84 4.33
C GLU A 419 15.60 5.40 3.03
N ALA A 420 14.83 6.12 2.21
CA ALA A 420 15.34 6.79 1.02
C ALA A 420 16.30 7.95 1.36
N SER A 421 16.08 8.67 2.47
CA SER A 421 17.01 9.72 2.93
C SER A 421 18.42 9.18 3.13
N VAL A 422 18.53 7.98 3.68
CA VAL A 422 19.81 7.28 3.90
C VAL A 422 20.40 6.80 2.57
N ALA A 423 19.59 6.14 1.74
CA ALA A 423 20.06 5.59 0.46
C ALA A 423 20.53 6.66 -0.53
N LEU A 424 19.85 7.81 -0.56
CA LEU A 424 20.12 8.90 -1.50
C LEU A 424 21.08 9.95 -0.92
N GLY A 425 21.24 9.98 0.40
CA GLY A 425 21.98 11.03 1.10
C GLY A 425 21.26 12.38 1.08
N ASP A 426 19.93 12.35 1.20
CA ASP A 426 19.08 13.55 1.12
C ASP A 426 18.28 13.76 2.43
N PRO A 427 18.73 14.66 3.31
CA PRO A 427 18.06 14.92 4.59
C PRO A 427 16.69 15.60 4.44
N GLN A 428 16.35 16.18 3.27
CA GLN A 428 15.02 16.78 3.08
C GLN A 428 13.91 15.73 3.14
N LEU A 429 14.20 14.50 2.71
CA LEU A 429 13.25 13.38 2.77
C LEU A 429 12.94 13.01 4.23
N ALA A 430 13.96 12.96 5.09
CA ALA A 430 13.79 12.71 6.52
C ALA A 430 12.99 13.82 7.22
N ASN A 431 13.23 15.08 6.86
CA ASN A 431 12.47 16.21 7.40
C ASN A 431 10.99 16.13 7.02
N ALA A 432 10.69 15.86 5.74
CA ALA A 432 9.31 15.68 5.29
C ALA A 432 8.60 14.52 6.00
N ALA A 433 9.31 13.42 6.27
CA ALA A 433 8.78 12.30 7.05
C ALA A 433 8.47 12.71 8.52
N GLY A 434 9.35 13.50 9.15
CA GLY A 434 9.13 14.00 10.51
C GLY A 434 7.97 14.99 10.63
N ASP A 435 7.84 15.91 9.68
CA ASP A 435 6.73 16.86 9.59
C ASP A 435 5.40 16.12 9.38
N CYS A 436 5.38 15.13 8.49
CA CYS A 436 4.22 14.27 8.26
C CYS A 436 3.81 13.50 9.51
N ALA A 437 4.75 12.81 10.17
CA ALA A 437 4.46 12.06 11.38
C ALA A 437 3.85 12.95 12.48
N THR A 438 4.38 14.17 12.65
CA THR A 438 3.89 15.13 13.66
C THR A 438 2.48 15.61 13.32
N THR A 439 2.30 16.11 12.09
CA THR A 439 1.03 16.68 11.63
C THR A 439 -0.08 15.63 11.62
N LEU A 440 0.23 14.41 11.20
CA LEU A 440 -0.71 13.30 11.17
C LEU A 440 -1.14 12.88 12.57
N LEU A 441 -0.21 12.79 13.54
CA LEU A 441 -0.55 12.47 14.93
C LEU A 441 -1.43 13.57 15.55
N ASP A 442 -1.08 14.83 15.35
CA ASP A 442 -1.83 15.99 15.87
C ASP A 442 -3.26 16.03 15.33
N LEU A 443 -3.46 15.62 14.07
CA LEU A 443 -4.77 15.63 13.43
C LEU A 443 -5.56 14.33 13.68
N HIS A 444 -4.97 13.15 13.44
CA HIS A 444 -5.70 11.88 13.40
C HIS A 444 -5.85 11.21 14.77
N VAL A 445 -5.14 11.66 15.81
CA VAL A 445 -5.39 11.18 17.19
C VAL A 445 -6.46 12.05 17.85
N VAL A 446 -7.69 11.55 17.85
CA VAL A 446 -8.84 12.23 18.44
C VAL A 446 -9.26 11.50 19.70
N GLU A 447 -9.23 12.18 20.85
CA GLU A 447 -9.60 11.60 22.15
C GLU A 447 -8.83 10.30 22.48
N GLY A 448 -7.55 10.23 22.08
CA GLY A 448 -6.69 9.06 22.29
C GLY A 448 -6.99 7.88 21.35
N ARG A 449 -7.80 8.08 20.30
CA ARG A 449 -8.10 7.09 19.27
C ARG A 449 -7.57 7.56 17.93
N LEU A 450 -6.84 6.68 17.25
CA LEU A 450 -6.38 6.91 15.89
C LEU A 450 -7.57 6.84 14.92
N ARG A 451 -7.60 7.79 13.99
CA ARG A 451 -8.58 7.88 12.90
C ARG A 451 -7.91 7.44 11.60
N ARG A 452 -8.72 6.93 10.68
CA ARG A 452 -8.21 6.40 9.41
C ARG A 452 -7.93 7.50 8.40
N ALA A 453 -8.85 8.45 8.27
CA ALA A 453 -8.82 9.41 7.17
C ALA A 453 -9.22 10.83 7.60
N SER A 454 -8.72 11.81 6.85
CA SER A 454 -9.16 13.21 6.91
C SER A 454 -9.19 13.82 5.49
N LEU A 455 -9.92 14.93 5.35
CA LEU A 455 -9.97 15.71 4.13
C LEU A 455 -9.88 17.20 4.46
N GLY A 456 -8.93 17.92 3.87
CA GLY A 456 -8.79 19.38 4.06
C GLY A 456 -8.63 19.80 5.52
N GLY A 457 -7.90 19.00 6.32
CA GLY A 457 -7.69 19.22 7.75
C GLY A 457 -8.90 18.87 8.64
N VAL A 458 -9.94 18.24 8.09
CA VAL A 458 -11.10 17.75 8.85
C VAL A 458 -11.06 16.24 8.93
N VAL A 459 -10.97 15.73 10.16
CA VAL A 459 -10.91 14.29 10.45
C VAL A 459 -12.27 13.63 10.20
N GLY A 460 -12.27 12.49 9.51
CA GLY A 460 -13.46 11.70 9.26
C GLY A 460 -13.84 10.79 10.42
N ASP A 461 -15.05 10.22 10.36
CA ASP A 461 -15.57 9.35 11.41
C ASP A 461 -14.97 7.94 11.39
N SER A 462 -14.34 7.52 10.29
CA SER A 462 -13.74 6.20 10.15
C SER A 462 -12.66 5.94 11.20
N ALA A 463 -12.87 4.89 12.01
CA ALA A 463 -11.88 4.41 12.95
C ALA A 463 -10.68 3.81 12.20
N ALA A 464 -9.48 4.01 12.76
CA ALA A 464 -8.28 3.34 12.27
C ALA A 464 -8.40 1.82 12.41
N ILE A 465 -7.92 1.10 11.40
CA ILE A 465 -7.83 -0.37 11.38
C ILE A 465 -6.40 -0.83 11.70
N LEU A 466 -6.16 -2.14 11.68
CA LEU A 466 -4.88 -2.73 12.10
C LEU A 466 -3.68 -2.17 11.31
N GLU A 467 -3.81 -2.05 9.99
CA GLU A 467 -2.75 -1.49 9.13
C GLU A 467 -2.39 -0.04 9.48
N ASP A 468 -3.37 0.78 9.88
CA ASP A 468 -3.13 2.18 10.25
C ASP A 468 -2.22 2.27 11.48
N HIS A 469 -2.41 1.37 12.45
CA HIS A 469 -1.57 1.30 13.65
C HIS A 469 -0.19 0.75 13.30
N ALA A 470 -0.14 -0.35 12.54
CA ALA A 470 1.11 -1.04 12.21
C ALA A 470 2.03 -0.18 11.35
N MET A 471 1.52 0.36 10.23
CA MET A 471 2.33 1.11 9.26
C MET A 471 2.78 2.47 9.82
N LEU A 472 1.94 3.14 10.62
CA LEU A 472 2.36 4.36 11.32
C LEU A 472 3.40 4.06 12.40
N ALA A 473 3.24 3.00 13.18
CA ALA A 473 4.24 2.58 14.16
C ALA A 473 5.58 2.26 13.50
N THR A 474 5.60 1.54 12.38
CA THR A 474 6.85 1.29 11.61
C THR A 474 7.51 2.59 11.18
N GLY A 475 6.76 3.57 10.66
CA GLY A 475 7.30 4.87 10.27
C GLY A 475 7.89 5.65 11.45
N LEU A 476 7.22 5.63 12.61
CA LEU A 476 7.72 6.25 13.84
C LEU A 476 8.98 5.56 14.38
N LEU A 477 9.06 4.23 14.30
CA LEU A 477 10.26 3.47 14.67
C LEU A 477 11.43 3.76 13.71
N ALA A 478 11.17 3.96 12.42
CA ALA A 478 12.19 4.38 11.46
C ALA A 478 12.71 5.79 11.79
N LEU A 479 11.82 6.74 12.12
CA LEU A 479 12.22 8.08 12.58
C LEU A 479 13.03 8.03 13.88
N TYR A 480 12.64 7.20 14.84
CA TYR A 480 13.40 7.01 16.08
C TYR A 480 14.80 6.46 15.80
N GLN A 481 14.95 5.48 14.90
CA GLN A 481 16.26 4.96 14.49
C GLN A 481 17.14 6.02 13.83
N LEU A 482 16.53 6.96 13.10
CA LEU A 482 17.27 8.05 12.45
C LEU A 482 17.66 9.16 13.43
N THR A 483 16.81 9.49 14.38
CA THR A 483 16.90 10.74 15.19
C THR A 483 17.21 10.53 16.67
N GLY A 484 16.92 9.35 17.22
CA GLY A 484 16.93 9.11 18.67
C GLY A 484 15.82 9.83 19.44
N ASP A 485 14.80 10.37 18.77
CA ASP A 485 13.68 11.06 19.41
C ASP A 485 12.74 10.08 20.14
N GLU A 486 12.89 10.01 21.46
CA GLU A 486 12.09 9.16 22.36
C GLU A 486 10.57 9.39 22.25
N ALA A 487 10.12 10.57 21.82
CA ALA A 487 8.69 10.81 21.59
C ALA A 487 8.15 9.90 20.48
N ARG A 488 8.96 9.63 19.44
CA ARG A 488 8.58 8.73 18.33
C ARG A 488 8.47 7.30 18.81
N LEU A 489 9.42 6.83 19.63
CA LEU A 489 9.36 5.49 20.22
C LEU A 489 8.13 5.34 21.11
N THR A 490 7.84 6.35 21.95
CA THR A 490 6.66 6.34 22.84
C THR A 490 5.37 6.19 22.03
N TRP A 491 5.16 7.05 21.03
CA TRP A 491 3.98 6.97 20.15
C TRP A 491 3.88 5.63 19.43
N ALA A 492 5.00 5.11 18.90
CA ALA A 492 5.00 3.80 18.25
C ALA A 492 4.55 2.71 19.23
N THR A 493 5.08 2.70 20.45
CA THR A 493 4.71 1.68 21.44
C THR A 493 3.27 1.80 21.91
N ASP A 494 2.71 3.00 22.03
CA ASP A 494 1.31 3.20 22.41
C ASP A 494 0.35 2.67 21.32
N LEU A 495 0.70 2.87 20.04
CA LEU A 495 -0.04 2.31 18.91
C LEU A 495 0.02 0.77 18.90
N LEU A 496 1.20 0.19 19.14
CA LEU A 496 1.39 -1.26 19.18
C LEU A 496 0.69 -1.91 20.38
N ASP A 497 0.75 -1.27 21.55
CA ASP A 497 0.05 -1.73 22.74
C ASP A 497 -1.47 -1.70 22.53
N GLY A 498 -2.00 -0.63 21.91
CA GLY A 498 -3.39 -0.54 21.50
C GLY A 498 -3.79 -1.59 20.46
N ALA A 499 -2.90 -1.88 19.50
CA ALA A 499 -3.12 -2.89 18.48
C ALA A 499 -3.25 -4.30 19.09
N LEU A 500 -2.31 -4.67 19.96
CA LEU A 500 -2.32 -5.93 20.71
C LEU A 500 -3.59 -6.11 21.56
N GLN A 501 -4.11 -5.02 22.12
CA GLN A 501 -5.31 -5.07 22.96
C GLN A 501 -6.60 -5.28 22.13
N ARG A 502 -6.74 -4.56 21.02
CA ARG A 502 -8.05 -4.44 20.33
C ARG A 502 -8.20 -5.34 19.10
N PHE A 503 -7.09 -5.72 18.46
CA PHE A 503 -7.11 -6.40 17.16
C PHE A 503 -6.69 -7.87 17.25
N ALA A 504 -5.98 -8.28 18.29
CA ALA A 504 -5.63 -9.68 18.49
C ALA A 504 -6.89 -10.54 18.69
N ASP A 505 -6.91 -11.73 18.08
CA ASP A 505 -7.99 -12.70 18.28
C ASP A 505 -7.84 -13.37 19.67
N PRO A 506 -8.77 -13.14 20.62
CA PRO A 506 -8.67 -13.70 21.96
C PRO A 506 -8.85 -15.22 22.00
N GLN A 507 -9.40 -15.83 20.94
CA GLN A 507 -9.62 -17.27 20.83
C GLN A 507 -8.50 -17.98 20.08
N ARG A 508 -7.73 -17.26 19.27
CA ARG A 508 -6.71 -17.84 18.38
C ARG A 508 -5.42 -17.02 18.45
N ARG A 509 -4.48 -17.50 19.26
CA ARG A 509 -3.18 -16.87 19.45
C ARG A 509 -2.49 -16.61 18.10
N GLY A 510 -1.93 -15.41 17.92
CA GLY A 510 -1.20 -15.02 16.70
C GLY A 510 -2.09 -14.62 15.52
N ARG A 511 -3.42 -14.68 15.65
CA ARG A 511 -4.34 -14.18 14.63
C ARG A 511 -4.83 -12.78 14.98
N TRP A 512 -5.16 -12.04 13.94
CA TRP A 512 -5.51 -10.64 14.01
C TRP A 512 -6.76 -10.38 13.21
N PHE A 513 -7.61 -9.50 13.73
CA PHE A 513 -8.70 -8.90 12.99
C PHE A 513 -8.27 -7.56 12.42
N ASP A 514 -8.84 -7.16 11.29
CA ASP A 514 -8.51 -5.89 10.66
C ASP A 514 -9.17 -4.73 11.41
N THR A 515 -10.39 -4.89 11.92
CA THR A 515 -11.09 -3.87 12.71
C THR A 515 -10.89 -4.09 14.22
N ALA A 516 -11.04 -3.04 15.03
CA ALA A 516 -11.01 -3.13 16.49
C ALA A 516 -12.22 -3.90 17.06
N ASP A 517 -12.11 -4.40 18.28
CA ASP A 517 -13.16 -5.16 18.98
C ASP A 517 -14.40 -4.31 19.33
N ASP A 518 -14.21 -2.99 19.45
CA ASP A 518 -15.25 -1.99 19.68
C ASP A 518 -15.70 -1.25 18.40
N ALA A 519 -15.27 -1.72 17.22
CA ALA A 519 -15.73 -1.18 15.94
C ALA A 519 -17.19 -1.55 15.64
N GLU A 520 -17.76 -0.91 14.62
CA GLU A 520 -19.08 -1.25 14.08
C GLU A 520 -19.14 -2.75 13.75
N GLN A 521 -20.16 -3.43 14.26
CA GLN A 521 -20.33 -4.86 14.06
C GLN A 521 -20.90 -5.14 12.68
N LEU A 522 -20.02 -5.56 11.76
CA LEU A 522 -20.39 -6.12 10.46
C LEU A 522 -20.80 -7.59 10.60
N MET A 523 -21.34 -8.17 9.54
CA MET A 523 -21.74 -9.59 9.56
C MET A 523 -20.56 -10.54 9.81
N LEU A 524 -19.37 -10.14 9.37
CA LEU A 524 -18.10 -10.81 9.64
C LEU A 524 -17.09 -9.74 10.02
N ARG A 525 -16.27 -10.03 11.03
CA ARG A 525 -15.08 -9.23 11.34
C ARG A 525 -13.95 -9.66 10.40
N PRO A 526 -13.49 -8.79 9.47
CA PRO A 526 -12.44 -9.14 8.53
C PRO A 526 -11.10 -9.41 9.24
N ALA A 527 -10.29 -10.28 8.63
CA ALA A 527 -9.02 -10.78 9.15
C ALA A 527 -8.20 -11.33 7.97
N ASP A 528 -7.94 -10.51 6.95
CA ASP A 528 -7.23 -10.95 5.74
C ASP A 528 -5.70 -10.96 5.98
N PRO A 529 -5.05 -12.14 5.95
CA PRO A 529 -3.61 -12.21 6.18
C PRO A 529 -2.80 -12.09 4.88
N LEU A 530 -3.44 -11.96 3.71
CA LEU A 530 -2.75 -11.92 2.42
C LEU A 530 -2.24 -10.52 2.11
N ASP A 531 -0.98 -10.44 1.66
CA ASP A 531 -0.45 -9.20 1.11
C ASP A 531 -1.09 -8.96 -0.28
N GLY A 532 -1.59 -7.75 -0.49
CA GLY A 532 -2.19 -7.29 -1.74
C GLY A 532 -1.36 -6.17 -2.36
N ALA A 533 -2.02 -5.11 -2.83
CA ALA A 533 -1.35 -3.88 -3.27
C ALA A 533 -0.59 -3.21 -2.11
N THR A 534 -1.06 -3.41 -0.88
CA THR A 534 -0.35 -3.09 0.37
C THR A 534 -0.08 -4.37 1.16
N PRO A 535 0.94 -4.38 2.04
CA PRO A 535 1.08 -5.41 3.05
C PRO A 535 -0.20 -5.56 3.89
N SER A 536 -0.55 -6.79 4.29
CA SER A 536 -1.69 -7.02 5.19
C SER A 536 -1.46 -6.36 6.56
N GLY A 537 -2.54 -6.09 7.28
CA GLY A 537 -2.43 -5.61 8.67
C GLY A 537 -1.66 -6.58 9.56
N ALA A 538 -1.86 -7.89 9.35
CA ALA A 538 -1.20 -8.96 10.11
C ALA A 538 0.32 -9.05 9.82
N SER A 539 0.74 -8.94 8.56
CA SER A 539 2.17 -8.94 8.22
C SER A 539 2.85 -7.66 8.72
N SER A 540 2.18 -6.51 8.56
CA SER A 540 2.68 -5.19 8.99
C SER A 540 2.85 -5.10 10.51
N ILE A 541 1.87 -5.56 11.30
CA ILE A 541 1.97 -5.51 12.76
C ILE A 541 3.09 -6.43 13.27
N SER A 542 3.35 -7.54 12.56
CA SER A 542 4.47 -8.43 12.87
C SER A 542 5.82 -7.76 12.63
N GLU A 543 6.00 -6.97 11.56
CA GLU A 543 7.21 -6.16 11.33
C GLU A 543 7.38 -5.14 12.46
N ALA A 544 6.33 -4.36 12.74
CA ALA A 544 6.39 -3.27 13.71
C ALA A 544 6.71 -3.78 15.14
N LEU A 545 6.08 -4.88 15.56
CA LEU A 545 6.36 -5.53 16.84
C LEU A 545 7.79 -6.09 16.89
N LEU A 546 8.27 -6.70 15.81
CA LEU A 546 9.63 -7.25 15.74
C LEU A 546 10.69 -6.15 15.91
N VAL A 547 10.52 -5.03 15.19
CA VAL A 547 11.42 -3.88 15.30
C VAL A 547 11.34 -3.27 16.69
N ALA A 548 10.14 -3.00 17.20
CA ALA A 548 9.95 -2.38 18.50
C ALA A 548 10.50 -3.23 19.66
N ALA A 549 10.41 -4.57 19.56
CA ALA A 549 10.88 -5.47 20.61
C ALA A 549 12.37 -5.29 20.97
N HIS A 550 13.18 -4.82 20.03
CA HIS A 550 14.60 -4.57 20.25
C HIS A 550 14.91 -3.14 20.66
N LEU A 551 13.90 -2.27 20.79
CA LEU A 551 14.06 -0.85 21.11
C LEU A 551 13.48 -0.47 22.48
N VAL A 552 12.78 -1.40 23.14
CA VAL A 552 12.04 -1.18 24.39
C VAL A 552 12.65 -1.95 25.57
N ASP A 553 12.09 -1.76 26.76
CA ASP A 553 12.47 -2.51 27.96
C ASP A 553 12.14 -4.00 27.86
N GLU A 554 12.76 -4.81 28.72
CA GLU A 554 12.67 -6.28 28.70
C GLU A 554 11.23 -6.80 28.79
N VAL A 555 10.35 -6.15 29.56
CA VAL A 555 8.97 -6.62 29.75
C VAL A 555 8.14 -6.41 28.47
N ARG A 556 8.25 -5.23 27.85
CA ARG A 556 7.60 -4.97 26.55
C ARG A 556 8.22 -5.83 25.45
N ALA A 557 9.54 -5.98 25.45
CA ALA A 557 10.27 -6.77 24.47
C ALA A 557 9.80 -8.23 24.44
N GLU A 558 9.69 -8.87 25.61
CA GLU A 558 9.18 -10.25 25.71
C GLU A 558 7.76 -10.38 25.18
N ARG A 559 6.86 -9.48 25.57
CA ARG A 559 5.47 -9.46 25.08
C ARG A 559 5.40 -9.31 23.56
N TYR A 560 6.21 -8.43 22.97
CA TYR A 560 6.23 -8.21 21.52
C TYR A 560 6.81 -9.42 20.78
N LEU A 561 7.92 -9.99 21.23
CA LEU A 561 8.51 -11.19 20.62
C LEU A 561 7.58 -12.40 20.70
N GLU A 562 6.85 -12.57 21.81
CA GLU A 562 5.84 -13.63 21.94
C GLU A 562 4.69 -13.47 20.94
N ALA A 563 4.27 -12.22 20.68
CA ALA A 563 3.25 -11.90 19.70
C ALA A 563 3.75 -12.16 18.27
N VAL A 564 4.99 -11.77 17.95
CA VAL A 564 5.62 -12.06 16.65
C VAL A 564 5.73 -13.56 16.42
N ALA A 565 6.28 -14.31 17.38
CA ALA A 565 6.44 -15.76 17.26
C ALA A 565 5.10 -16.47 17.02
N ALA A 566 4.06 -16.09 17.77
CA ALA A 566 2.74 -16.65 17.56
C ALA A 566 2.12 -16.25 16.22
N THR A 567 2.35 -15.01 15.78
CA THR A 567 1.83 -14.51 14.51
C THR A 567 2.45 -15.25 13.33
N LEU A 568 3.76 -15.45 13.36
CA LEU A 568 4.46 -16.21 12.32
C LEU A 568 4.07 -17.68 12.32
N ASP A 569 3.94 -18.33 13.49
CA ASP A 569 3.47 -19.72 13.58
C ASP A 569 2.07 -19.91 12.97
N ALA A 570 1.17 -18.94 13.20
CA ALA A 570 -0.20 -18.97 12.67
C ALA A 570 -0.27 -18.75 11.15
N HIS A 571 0.74 -18.11 10.53
CA HIS A 571 0.69 -17.66 9.14
C HIS A 571 1.81 -18.22 8.25
N SER A 572 2.79 -18.97 8.77
CA SER A 572 3.93 -19.49 8.01
C SER A 572 3.53 -20.41 6.84
N THR A 573 2.33 -20.99 6.89
CA THR A 573 1.77 -21.75 5.76
C THR A 573 1.54 -20.90 4.50
N LEU A 574 1.36 -19.58 4.65
CA LEU A 574 1.27 -18.65 3.51
C LEU A 574 2.56 -18.65 2.69
N LEU A 575 3.72 -18.64 3.36
CA LEU A 575 5.03 -18.73 2.70
C LEU A 575 5.16 -20.04 1.91
N ALA A 576 4.66 -21.15 2.46
CA ALA A 576 4.74 -22.45 1.80
C ALA A 576 3.79 -22.61 0.61
N ARG A 577 2.58 -22.01 0.66
CA ARG A 577 1.50 -22.29 -0.29
C ARG A 577 1.17 -21.16 -1.24
N ALA A 578 1.40 -19.91 -0.83
CA ALA A 578 1.06 -18.72 -1.59
C ALA A 578 2.14 -17.62 -1.46
N PRO A 579 3.42 -17.92 -1.70
CA PRO A 579 4.50 -16.97 -1.44
C PRO A 579 4.41 -15.65 -2.24
N ARG A 580 3.74 -15.65 -3.40
CA ARG A 580 3.48 -14.42 -4.16
C ARG A 580 2.55 -13.43 -3.44
N SER A 581 1.68 -13.91 -2.55
CA SER A 581 0.78 -13.10 -1.71
C SER A 581 1.28 -13.01 -0.27
N ALA A 582 2.56 -13.29 -0.04
CA ALA A 582 3.19 -13.30 1.28
C ALA A 582 4.58 -12.63 1.24
N GLY A 583 4.75 -11.61 0.40
CA GLY A 583 6.03 -10.94 0.20
C GLY A 583 6.52 -10.16 1.43
N HIS A 584 5.61 -9.51 2.15
CA HIS A 584 5.94 -8.82 3.39
C HIS A 584 6.15 -9.83 4.52
N TRP A 585 5.36 -10.90 4.58
CA TRP A 585 5.64 -12.04 5.47
C TRP A 585 7.03 -12.63 5.24
N LEU A 586 7.47 -12.75 3.99
CA LEU A 586 8.81 -13.23 3.66
C LEU A 586 9.86 -12.27 4.21
N SER A 587 9.66 -10.95 4.07
CA SER A 587 10.56 -9.94 4.65
C SER A 587 10.70 -10.08 6.17
N VAL A 588 9.60 -10.30 6.89
CA VAL A 588 9.61 -10.51 8.34
C VAL A 588 10.26 -11.85 8.72
N ALA A 589 9.97 -12.92 7.97
CA ALA A 589 10.56 -14.23 8.19
C ALA A 589 12.08 -14.21 7.97
N GLU A 590 12.55 -13.54 6.92
CA GLU A 590 13.98 -13.32 6.65
C GLU A 590 14.68 -12.60 7.81
N ALA A 591 14.07 -11.54 8.35
CA ALA A 591 14.60 -10.83 9.52
C ALA A 591 14.71 -11.73 10.76
N VAL A 592 13.72 -12.60 11.00
CA VAL A 592 13.76 -13.57 12.11
C VAL A 592 14.84 -14.63 11.89
N VAL A 593 14.94 -15.18 10.67
CA VAL A 593 15.91 -16.22 10.31
C VAL A 593 17.36 -15.73 10.44
N CYS A 594 17.63 -14.49 10.03
CA CYS A 594 18.94 -13.87 10.21
C CYS A 594 19.29 -13.61 11.69
N GLY A 595 18.31 -13.73 12.58
CA GLY A 595 18.36 -13.21 13.95
C GLY A 595 18.28 -11.68 13.89
N PRO A 596 17.16 -11.04 14.29
CA PRO A 596 16.91 -9.63 14.00
C PRO A 596 18.15 -8.78 14.26
N LEU A 597 18.69 -8.25 13.17
CA LEU A 597 20.02 -7.66 13.15
C LEU A 597 19.94 -6.30 13.80
N GLN A 598 20.69 -6.12 14.88
CA GLN A 598 20.78 -4.87 15.62
C GLN A 598 22.19 -4.31 15.45
N ILE A 599 22.29 -3.03 15.12
CA ILE A 599 23.56 -2.31 15.00
C ILE A 599 23.48 -1.10 15.92
N ALA A 600 24.09 -1.21 17.10
CA ALA A 600 24.17 -0.14 18.08
C ALA A 600 25.51 0.58 17.96
N VAL A 601 25.52 1.87 17.65
CA VAL A 601 26.72 2.67 17.48
C VAL A 601 26.89 3.63 18.66
N ALA A 602 27.81 3.30 19.56
CA ALA A 602 28.18 4.18 20.66
C ALA A 602 28.99 5.36 20.10
N CYS A 603 28.44 6.57 20.20
CA CYS A 603 29.03 7.81 19.67
C CYS A 603 28.56 9.05 20.44
N ASP A 604 29.32 10.15 20.38
CA ASP A 604 29.03 11.39 21.14
C ASP A 604 28.06 12.35 20.42
N GLY A 605 27.50 11.95 19.26
CA GLY A 605 26.52 12.77 18.54
C GLY A 605 26.12 12.26 17.16
N GLU A 606 25.12 12.91 16.57
CA GLU A 606 24.51 12.54 15.27
C GLU A 606 25.47 12.60 14.07
N GLN A 607 26.60 13.30 14.18
CA GLN A 607 27.61 13.45 13.13
C GLN A 607 28.63 12.29 13.06
N SER A 608 28.35 11.17 13.73
CA SER A 608 29.22 10.00 13.70
C SER A 608 29.28 9.40 12.28
N GLN A 609 30.50 9.33 11.73
CA GLN A 609 30.75 8.69 10.45
C GLN A 609 30.43 7.19 10.50
N LEU A 610 30.76 6.52 11.61
CA LEU A 610 30.49 5.09 11.78
C LEU A 610 28.98 4.81 11.85
N LEU A 611 28.19 5.70 12.42
CA LEU A 611 26.71 5.60 12.40
C LEU A 611 26.16 5.79 10.97
N ALA A 612 26.69 6.75 10.22
CA ALA A 612 26.32 6.93 8.81
C ALA A 612 26.69 5.70 7.97
N ASP A 613 27.86 5.11 8.22
CA ASP A 613 28.31 3.88 7.56
C ASP A 613 27.45 2.68 7.95
N ALA A 614 27.07 2.55 9.23
CA ALA A 614 26.16 1.53 9.71
C ALA A 614 24.81 1.58 8.99
N ARG A 615 24.21 2.77 8.88
CA ARG A 615 22.94 2.98 8.15
C ARG A 615 23.05 2.66 6.66
N ARG A 616 24.20 2.93 6.05
CA ARG A 616 24.46 2.62 4.63
C ARG A 616 24.67 1.12 4.40
N LEU A 617 25.42 0.46 5.26
CA LEU A 617 25.83 -0.94 5.12
C LEU A 617 24.77 -1.93 5.60
N ALA A 618 23.87 -1.50 6.49
CA ALA A 618 22.85 -2.35 7.06
C ALA A 618 21.98 -3.00 5.95
N PRO A 619 21.80 -4.32 5.97
CA PRO A 619 20.73 -4.94 5.19
C PRO A 619 19.41 -4.35 5.68
N GLY A 620 18.40 -4.26 4.82
CA GLY A 620 17.15 -3.69 5.31
C GLY A 620 16.45 -4.62 6.31
N GLY A 621 15.53 -4.05 7.07
CA GLY A 621 14.95 -4.71 8.26
C GLY A 621 15.91 -4.76 9.48
N ALA A 622 17.19 -4.38 9.32
CA ALA A 622 18.08 -4.20 10.44
C ALA A 622 17.72 -2.96 11.27
N ILE A 623 17.98 -3.05 12.57
CA ILE A 623 17.66 -2.03 13.56
C ILE A 623 18.94 -1.26 13.87
N VAL A 624 19.01 0.01 13.47
CA VAL A 624 20.23 0.82 13.59
C VAL A 624 19.99 1.99 14.54
N ILE A 625 20.72 2.02 15.66
CA ILE A 625 20.63 3.09 16.67
C ILE A 625 22.02 3.63 16.95
N GLY A 626 22.13 4.95 17.09
CA GLY A 626 23.36 5.61 17.52
C GLY A 626 23.12 6.61 18.63
N GLY A 627 24.07 6.72 19.55
CA GLY A 627 24.00 7.66 20.66
C GLY A 627 25.03 7.37 21.74
N GLY A 628 24.98 8.14 22.83
CA GLY A 628 25.85 7.96 23.98
C GLY A 628 25.55 6.64 24.73
N ALA A 629 26.50 6.17 25.54
CA ALA A 629 26.32 4.97 26.34
C ALA A 629 25.05 5.06 27.22
N GLY A 630 24.19 4.03 27.14
CA GLY A 630 22.93 3.96 27.88
C GLY A 630 21.82 4.91 27.41
N SER A 631 21.99 5.59 26.26
CA SER A 631 20.96 6.50 25.73
C SER A 631 19.72 5.79 25.16
N SER A 632 19.79 4.49 24.89
CA SER A 632 18.68 3.66 24.44
C SER A 632 18.83 2.24 24.99
N ALA A 633 17.77 1.41 24.88
CA ALA A 633 17.82 0.00 25.28
C ALA A 633 18.97 -0.76 24.59
N LEU A 634 19.27 -0.44 23.33
CA LEU A 634 20.38 -1.01 22.57
C LEU A 634 21.75 -0.44 22.93
N LEU A 635 21.85 0.62 23.74
CA LEU A 635 23.14 1.19 24.15
C LEU A 635 23.45 0.95 25.64
N ILE A 636 22.59 0.25 26.38
CA ILE A 636 22.87 -0.16 27.76
C ILE A 636 24.10 -1.09 27.78
N GLY A 637 25.13 -0.71 28.55
CA GLY A 637 26.37 -1.48 28.69
C GLY A 637 27.26 -1.49 27.45
N ARG A 638 26.98 -0.65 26.44
CA ARG A 638 27.77 -0.49 25.22
C ARG A 638 28.32 0.93 25.16
N ASP A 639 29.64 1.06 25.00
CA ASP A 639 30.35 2.34 25.08
C ASP A 639 31.40 2.43 23.97
N ARG A 640 32.01 3.60 23.83
CA ARG A 640 33.09 3.85 22.88
C ARG A 640 34.31 3.00 23.23
N VAL A 641 34.97 2.44 22.21
CA VAL A 641 36.17 1.61 22.41
C VAL A 641 37.40 2.50 22.31
N ALA A 642 38.21 2.55 23.37
CA ALA A 642 39.40 3.40 23.43
C ALA A 642 39.15 4.89 23.08
N GLY A 643 37.94 5.39 23.37
CA GLY A 643 37.56 6.77 23.10
C GLY A 643 37.23 7.07 21.63
N VAL A 644 37.03 6.04 20.78
CA VAL A 644 36.50 6.18 19.42
C VAL A 644 35.13 5.51 19.30
N ASP A 645 34.35 5.93 18.32
CA ASP A 645 33.03 5.37 18.05
C ASP A 645 33.11 3.87 17.79
N ALA A 646 32.14 3.12 18.31
CA ALA A 646 32.14 1.67 18.25
C ALA A 646 30.76 1.15 17.85
N ALA A 647 30.71 0.28 16.84
CA ALA A 647 29.51 -0.41 16.41
C ALA A 647 29.46 -1.81 17.02
N TYR A 648 28.30 -2.15 17.58
CA TYR A 648 28.00 -3.43 18.18
C TYR A 648 26.94 -4.12 17.32
N VAL A 649 27.33 -5.18 16.62
CA VAL A 649 26.44 -5.97 15.78
C VAL A 649 25.88 -7.13 16.59
N CYS A 650 24.57 -7.23 16.70
CA CYS A 650 23.89 -8.31 17.40
C CYS A 650 22.90 -9.01 16.47
N ARG A 651 22.86 -10.35 16.54
CA ARG A 651 21.89 -11.21 15.84
C ARG A 651 20.99 -11.84 16.90
N GLY A 652 19.76 -11.33 17.00
CA GLY A 652 18.85 -11.70 18.10
C GLY A 652 19.41 -11.32 19.47
N ARG A 653 19.85 -12.30 20.27
CA ARG A 653 20.39 -12.09 21.64
C ARG A 653 21.92 -12.18 21.73
N VAL A 654 22.61 -12.49 20.62
CA VAL A 654 24.07 -12.66 20.60
C VAL A 654 24.70 -11.47 19.91
N CYS A 655 25.72 -10.86 20.53
CA CYS A 655 26.48 -9.75 19.96
C CYS A 655 27.91 -10.17 19.66
N ASP A 656 28.43 -9.68 18.54
CA ASP A 656 29.85 -9.79 18.17
C ASP A 656 30.71 -8.81 18.98
N LEU A 657 32.04 -8.92 18.84
CA LEU A 657 32.96 -7.91 19.38
C LEU A 657 32.72 -6.56 18.69
N PRO A 658 32.84 -5.43 19.42
CA PRO A 658 32.65 -4.12 18.83
C PRO A 658 33.72 -3.84 17.76
N VAL A 659 33.29 -3.20 16.68
CA VAL A 659 34.15 -2.76 15.57
C VAL A 659 34.20 -1.23 15.53
N THR A 660 35.31 -0.68 15.03
CA THR A 660 35.57 0.78 15.11
C THR A 660 35.78 1.43 13.74
N SER A 661 35.64 0.66 12.66
CA SER A 661 35.79 1.15 11.29
C SER A 661 34.71 0.60 10.36
N ALA A 662 34.45 1.33 9.26
CA ALA A 662 33.49 0.93 8.26
C ALA A 662 33.82 -0.42 7.60
N ALA A 663 35.11 -0.69 7.36
CA ALA A 663 35.56 -1.94 6.76
C ALA A 663 35.33 -3.15 7.68
N GLU A 664 35.62 -3.00 8.98
CA GLU A 664 35.32 -4.03 9.98
C GLU A 664 33.80 -4.23 10.13
N LEU A 665 33.01 -3.15 10.08
CA LEU A 665 31.56 -3.24 10.11
C LEU A 665 31.00 -3.95 8.87
N ALA A 666 31.49 -3.62 7.67
CA ALA A 666 31.09 -4.31 6.45
C ALA A 666 31.40 -5.81 6.50
N ALA A 667 32.58 -6.18 7.04
CA ALA A 667 32.95 -7.57 7.26
C ALA A 667 32.04 -8.25 8.30
N ALA A 668 31.69 -7.57 9.39
CA ALA A 668 30.79 -8.10 10.42
C ALA A 668 29.34 -8.29 9.91
N LEU A 669 28.96 -7.57 8.86
CA LEU A 669 27.64 -7.63 8.21
C LEU A 669 27.65 -8.54 6.97
N ASP A 670 28.75 -9.24 6.68
CA ASP A 670 28.92 -10.09 5.49
C ASP A 670 28.62 -9.36 4.16
N VAL A 671 28.91 -8.05 4.10
CA VAL A 671 28.73 -7.24 2.90
C VAL A 671 29.83 -7.57 1.88
N PRO A 672 29.50 -7.97 0.62
CA PRO A 672 30.50 -8.27 -0.39
C PRO A 672 31.44 -7.08 -0.66
N SER A 673 32.74 -7.34 -0.66
CA SER A 673 33.77 -6.34 -0.99
C SER A 673 33.58 -5.83 -2.43
N GLY A 674 33.18 -4.56 -2.58
CA GLY A 674 32.83 -3.93 -3.86
C GLY A 674 31.68 -2.91 -3.80
N THR A 675 31.05 -2.72 -2.64
CA THR A 675 29.96 -1.75 -2.37
C THR A 675 30.43 -0.44 -1.71
N GLU A 676 31.75 -0.18 -1.71
CA GLU A 676 32.37 1.04 -1.15
C GLU A 676 32.16 2.29 -2.03
#